data_AF-A0A924T3P1-F1
#
_entry.id   AF-A0A924T3P1-F1
#
_cell.length_a   1.000
_cell.length_b   1.000
_cell.length_c   1.000
_cell.angle_alpha   90.00
_cell.angle_beta   90.00
_cell.angle_gamma   90.00
#
_symmetry.space_group_name_H-M   'P 1'
#
loop_
_entity.id
_entity.type
_entity.pdbx_description
1 polymer ?
#
loop_
_entity_poly.entity_id
_entity_poly.type
_entity_poly.pdbx_seq_one_letter_code
_entity_poly.pdbx_strand_id
1 'polypeptide(L)'
;MHGRTFTFRDLKHVLGAADISKAGDRKAGLAATDEIMREAARAVLSGLTLQHFFDHPLTNNQGQIDSVMWVNYDIDHATFATIAHLTFGELKDDLLKSTGAHIRQIGAALTGVMVAALTKLLDVHELVLLAKKLKTGASAKARTVVGLPGTLSSRLQPNHPTDNLSGMTMLLYTGLSMGSGDAILGLNPAIDNVANISATLHHLDKIRRETGAPTQICVLSHIKTQLACLKEGAPVEIMFQSLAGTERTLTDEFDVTVELLDHAYETMQTSSPLVGIAENFMYFETGQGSELTYNKHEGMDMATTEALCYGLARRYSPFMVNNVTGFIGPETHLDNHEMIYSCLQDHFMGKLMGLAMGMAPCYTLHSQVTIEGQQMATELLTAAGANFFMDVYLGTDRMLAYFDTSGHDDQTLRETYNLRPAPEFLAWAISRGIFIEDADGNVQRGANWGNPKIFCTAEGKFQEGEFQRLQESVPAIYGFENAGARPSNRVARLMKANQAIGREAIYADLRPAEIGDIALRELHTAANNKSEHLNDPTLGAILADSVLKTLKAEYNDVQIVISDGLSAEAIHHNIPNLLPVLLDGLNSRKLNIGQPILAPFGRVKLAESIGDALAAQLIVTLIGERPGGDALASCSMSAYFAYRLNDKVTQKAAADFSGNAEIHYEYSVLSNIYSGGLPSIEAGSVIAEKVFEILQYKAAGNRLENLMQHHLIPH
;
A
#
# COMPACT_ATOMS: atom_id res chain seq x y z
N MET A 1 29.74 20.86 18.12
CA MET A 1 29.65 21.68 16.88
C MET A 1 29.45 23.15 17.30
N HIS A 2 30.23 24.11 16.77
CA HIS A 2 30.17 25.54 17.15
C HIS A 2 30.20 25.83 18.68
N GLY A 3 31.05 25.12 19.44
CA GLY A 3 31.14 25.28 20.89
C GLY A 3 29.96 24.71 21.70
N ARG A 4 28.97 24.08 21.05
CA ARG A 4 27.88 23.34 21.70
C ARG A 4 28.17 21.84 21.71
N THR A 5 27.87 21.19 22.84
CA THR A 5 27.90 19.73 23.01
C THR A 5 26.52 19.18 22.68
N PHE A 6 26.47 18.21 21.76
CA PHE A 6 25.27 17.46 21.42
C PHE A 6 25.41 16.05 22.00
N THR A 7 24.34 15.55 22.63
CA THR A 7 24.30 14.19 23.20
C THR A 7 23.09 13.48 22.64
N PHE A 8 23.30 12.27 22.14
CA PHE A 8 22.25 11.37 21.67
C PHE A 8 22.09 10.22 22.66
N ARG A 9 20.88 9.67 22.76
CA ARG A 9 20.55 8.67 23.79
C ARG A 9 21.20 7.32 23.49
N ASP A 10 21.14 6.93 22.23
CA ASP A 10 21.57 5.64 21.69
C ASP A 10 21.75 5.77 20.17
N LEU A 11 22.10 4.65 19.53
CA LEU A 11 22.32 4.59 18.09
C LEU A 11 21.04 4.84 17.27
N LYS A 12 19.87 4.42 17.76
CA LYS A 12 18.58 4.66 17.09
C LYS A 12 18.27 6.15 17.03
N HIS A 13 18.53 6.88 18.11
CA HIS A 13 18.36 8.32 18.13
C HIS A 13 19.37 9.03 17.21
N VAL A 14 20.61 8.53 17.09
CA VAL A 14 21.57 9.08 16.10
C VAL A 14 21.05 8.85 14.67
N LEU A 15 20.55 7.66 14.35
CA LEU A 15 19.99 7.33 13.03
C LEU A 15 18.79 8.22 12.68
N GLY A 16 17.80 8.32 13.58
CA GLY A 16 16.64 9.18 13.35
C GLY A 16 17.00 10.66 13.22
N ALA A 17 17.92 11.16 14.07
CA ALA A 17 18.32 12.56 14.04
C ALA A 17 19.18 12.90 12.81
N ALA A 18 19.89 11.94 12.22
CA ALA A 18 20.71 12.14 11.03
C ALA A 18 19.89 12.22 9.73
N ASP A 19 18.63 11.76 9.76
CA ASP A 19 17.76 11.79 8.59
C ASP A 19 17.18 13.19 8.30
N ILE A 20 16.63 13.36 7.09
CA ILE A 20 15.74 14.49 6.80
C ILE A 20 14.49 14.42 7.69
N SER A 21 13.89 15.59 7.97
CA SER A 21 12.70 15.64 8.82
C SER A 21 11.50 15.10 8.06
N LYS A 22 10.89 14.02 8.58
CA LYS A 22 9.65 13.41 8.05
C LYS A 22 8.57 13.45 9.12
N ALA A 23 7.31 13.56 8.72
CA ALA A 23 6.19 13.67 9.66
C ALA A 23 6.16 12.52 10.67
N GLY A 24 6.45 11.32 10.19
CA GLY A 24 6.47 10.14 11.04
C GLY A 24 7.54 10.18 12.13
N ASP A 25 8.79 10.45 11.75
CA ASP A 25 9.91 10.53 12.68
C ASP A 25 9.79 11.70 13.67
N ARG A 26 9.14 12.80 13.26
CA ARG A 26 8.82 13.92 14.17
C ARG A 26 7.91 13.48 15.29
N LYS A 27 6.85 12.70 15.00
CA LYS A 27 5.92 12.21 16.01
C LYS A 27 6.51 11.15 16.92
N ALA A 28 7.36 10.30 16.37
CA ALA A 28 8.12 9.34 17.17
C ALA A 28 9.16 10.01 18.09
N GLY A 29 9.40 11.32 17.94
CA GLY A 29 10.44 12.04 18.69
C GLY A 29 11.85 11.56 18.31
N LEU A 30 12.03 11.16 17.05
CA LEU A 30 13.28 10.65 16.49
C LEU A 30 13.95 11.67 15.57
N ALA A 31 13.18 12.55 14.93
CA ALA A 31 13.73 13.60 14.08
C ALA A 31 14.52 14.65 14.89
N ALA A 32 15.59 15.17 14.30
CA ALA A 32 16.32 16.30 14.86
C ALA A 32 15.43 17.55 14.99
N THR A 33 15.59 18.29 16.09
CA THR A 33 14.80 19.51 16.36
C THR A 33 15.15 20.68 15.44
N ASP A 34 16.38 20.70 14.92
CA ASP A 34 16.87 21.70 13.98
C ASP A 34 17.99 21.12 13.08
N GLU A 35 18.41 21.89 12.10
CA GLU A 35 19.47 21.49 11.16
C GLU A 35 20.84 21.30 11.83
N ILE A 36 21.14 22.04 12.89
CA ILE A 36 22.43 21.91 13.59
C ILE A 36 22.51 20.58 14.32
N MET A 37 21.42 20.15 14.97
CA MET A 37 21.33 18.84 15.60
C MET A 37 21.42 17.71 14.55
N ARG A 38 20.79 17.88 13.38
CA ARG A 38 20.90 16.91 12.27
C ARG A 38 22.34 16.77 11.79
N GLU A 39 23.02 17.88 11.54
CA GLU A 39 24.43 17.84 11.12
C GLU A 39 25.37 17.33 12.21
N ALA A 40 25.05 17.59 13.49
CA ALA A 40 25.76 16.95 14.60
C ALA A 40 25.56 15.43 14.62
N ALA A 41 24.34 14.94 14.36
CA ALA A 41 24.05 13.51 14.25
C ALA A 41 24.78 12.88 13.05
N ARG A 42 24.75 13.53 11.89
CA ARG A 42 25.50 13.10 10.69
C ARG A 42 27.01 13.09 10.90
N ALA A 43 27.55 14.06 11.64
CA ALA A 43 28.97 14.07 12.00
C ALA A 43 29.36 12.89 12.91
N VAL A 44 28.50 12.53 13.89
CA VAL A 44 28.68 11.33 14.71
C VAL A 44 28.60 10.08 13.83
N LEU A 45 27.53 9.94 13.03
CA LEU A 45 27.28 8.80 12.17
C LEU A 45 28.41 8.57 11.17
N SER A 46 28.89 9.63 10.53
CA SER A 46 30.00 9.60 9.57
C SER A 46 31.32 9.13 10.19
N GLY A 47 31.54 9.39 11.48
CA GLY A 47 32.76 8.99 12.20
C GLY A 47 32.72 7.60 12.84
N LEU A 48 31.58 6.90 12.82
CA LEU A 48 31.47 5.53 13.33
C LEU A 48 31.91 4.51 12.27
N THR A 49 32.49 3.41 12.71
CA THR A 49 32.95 2.33 11.81
C THR A 49 31.84 1.35 11.47
N LEU A 50 32.00 0.64 10.35
CA LEU A 50 31.11 -0.47 10.01
C LEU A 50 31.17 -1.57 11.07
N GLN A 51 32.35 -1.91 11.59
CA GLN A 51 32.50 -2.87 12.70
C GLN A 51 31.70 -2.44 13.93
N HIS A 52 31.65 -1.15 14.26
CA HIS A 52 30.86 -0.66 15.39
C HIS A 52 29.37 -1.00 15.23
N PHE A 53 28.81 -0.83 14.04
CA PHE A 53 27.42 -1.20 13.76
C PHE A 53 27.19 -2.71 13.78
N PHE A 54 28.16 -3.49 13.27
CA PHE A 54 28.08 -4.94 13.27
C PHE A 54 28.09 -5.53 14.69
N ASP A 55 28.90 -4.97 15.58
CA ASP A 55 29.02 -5.43 16.96
C ASP A 55 27.83 -5.00 17.84
N HIS A 56 27.01 -4.04 17.38
CA HIS A 56 25.90 -3.44 18.13
C HIS A 56 24.59 -3.47 17.31
N PRO A 57 24.02 -4.66 17.06
CA PRO A 57 22.70 -4.79 16.44
C PRO A 57 21.65 -3.96 17.19
N LEU A 58 20.74 -3.35 16.44
CA LEU A 58 19.59 -2.68 17.06
C LEU A 58 18.67 -3.74 17.65
N THR A 59 18.19 -3.48 18.86
CA THR A 59 17.30 -4.40 19.59
C THR A 59 15.87 -3.88 19.59
N ASN A 60 14.89 -4.72 19.91
CA ASN A 60 13.55 -4.27 20.27
C ASN A 60 13.55 -3.50 21.61
N ASN A 61 12.38 -3.03 22.04
CA ASN A 61 12.19 -2.31 23.30
C ASN A 61 12.50 -3.16 24.55
N GLN A 62 12.61 -4.48 24.42
CA GLN A 62 13.01 -5.40 25.49
C GLN A 62 14.52 -5.70 25.49
N GLY A 63 15.30 -5.08 24.59
CA GLY A 63 16.73 -5.30 24.48
C GLY A 63 17.13 -6.59 23.76
N GLN A 64 16.23 -7.18 22.98
CA GLN A 64 16.47 -8.42 22.23
C GLN A 64 16.64 -8.15 20.73
N ILE A 65 17.47 -8.96 20.05
CA ILE A 65 17.57 -8.96 18.59
C ILE A 65 16.43 -9.83 18.05
N ASP A 66 15.60 -9.26 17.18
CA ASP A 66 14.45 -9.96 16.61
C ASP A 66 14.81 -10.75 15.33
N SER A 67 13.89 -11.57 14.83
CA SER A 67 14.13 -12.43 13.66
C SER A 67 14.45 -11.65 12.38
N VAL A 68 13.81 -10.50 12.15
CA VAL A 68 14.05 -9.65 10.98
C VAL A 68 15.46 -9.06 11.02
N MET A 69 15.89 -8.59 12.18
CA MET A 69 17.26 -8.12 12.41
C MET A 69 18.26 -9.26 12.22
N TRP A 70 18.00 -10.48 12.72
CA TRP A 70 18.89 -11.62 12.52
C TRP A 70 19.09 -11.96 11.03
N VAL A 71 18.01 -11.96 10.23
CA VAL A 71 18.11 -12.19 8.78
C VAL A 71 19.02 -11.15 8.11
N ASN A 72 19.03 -9.91 8.58
CA ASN A 72 19.86 -8.84 8.05
C ASN A 72 21.38 -9.04 8.26
N TYR A 73 21.80 -10.01 9.09
CA TYR A 73 23.20 -10.39 9.27
C TYR A 73 23.68 -11.47 8.30
N ASP A 74 22.81 -11.99 7.43
CA ASP A 74 23.18 -12.89 6.32
C ASP A 74 23.84 -12.11 5.17
N ILE A 75 25.09 -11.69 5.42
CA ILE A 75 25.90 -10.84 4.54
C ILE A 75 27.15 -11.58 4.04
N ASP A 76 27.82 -11.03 3.03
CA ASP A 76 29.16 -11.48 2.65
C ASP A 76 30.20 -11.08 3.71
N HIS A 77 30.41 -11.96 4.68
CA HIS A 77 31.38 -11.75 5.77
C HIS A 77 32.83 -11.62 5.29
N ALA A 78 33.20 -12.25 4.17
CA ALA A 78 34.55 -12.18 3.64
C ALA A 78 34.84 -10.79 3.07
N THR A 79 33.91 -10.25 2.27
CA THR A 79 33.97 -8.86 1.81
C THR A 79 33.86 -7.90 2.99
N PHE A 80 32.94 -8.14 3.95
CA PHE A 80 32.77 -7.28 5.13
C PHE A 80 34.07 -7.13 5.92
N ALA A 81 34.82 -8.20 6.16
CA ALA A 81 36.10 -8.15 6.87
C ALA A 81 37.12 -7.19 6.22
N THR A 82 37.05 -6.99 4.90
CA THR A 82 37.94 -6.05 4.19
C THR A 82 37.58 -4.58 4.40
N ILE A 83 36.32 -4.29 4.74
CA ILE A 83 35.79 -2.92 4.89
C ILE A 83 35.38 -2.57 6.33
N ALA A 84 35.34 -3.55 7.24
CA ALA A 84 34.80 -3.37 8.59
C ALA A 84 35.45 -2.21 9.38
N HIS A 85 36.73 -1.94 9.11
CA HIS A 85 37.49 -0.86 9.74
C HIS A 85 37.14 0.55 9.23
N LEU A 86 36.51 0.67 8.06
CA LEU A 86 36.14 1.95 7.48
C LEU A 86 35.05 2.63 8.30
N THR A 87 35.15 3.95 8.39
CA THR A 87 34.05 4.81 8.82
C THR A 87 32.98 4.94 7.73
N PHE A 88 31.75 5.31 8.10
CA PHE A 88 30.72 5.59 7.09
C PHE A 88 31.10 6.73 6.14
N GLY A 89 31.83 7.74 6.62
CA GLY A 89 32.37 8.80 5.77
C GLY A 89 33.39 8.28 4.75
N GLU A 90 34.32 7.42 5.16
CA GLU A 90 35.27 6.78 4.24
C GLU A 90 34.59 5.83 3.25
N LEU A 91 33.59 5.07 3.70
CA LEU A 91 32.77 4.21 2.83
C LEU A 91 32.06 5.05 1.76
N LYS A 92 31.39 6.13 2.15
CA LYS A 92 30.74 7.06 1.21
C LYS A 92 31.72 7.52 0.12
N ASP A 93 32.90 7.99 0.52
CA ASP A 93 33.94 8.46 -0.40
C ASP A 93 34.45 7.35 -1.35
N ASP A 94 34.59 6.12 -0.85
CA ASP A 94 34.98 4.96 -1.66
C ASP A 94 33.92 4.64 -2.73
N LEU A 95 32.65 4.59 -2.35
CA LEU A 95 31.55 4.29 -3.29
C LEU A 95 31.43 5.34 -4.40
N LEU A 96 31.61 6.63 -4.08
CA LEU A 96 31.57 7.71 -5.07
C LEU A 96 32.67 7.58 -6.13
N LYS A 97 33.86 7.14 -5.73
CA LYS A 97 35.02 6.90 -6.62
C LYS A 97 34.92 5.59 -7.41
N SER A 98 34.06 4.68 -6.97
CA SER A 98 34.03 3.30 -7.44
C SER A 98 33.12 3.02 -8.64
N THR A 99 33.34 1.86 -9.26
CA THR A 99 32.49 1.32 -10.32
C THR A 99 31.25 0.65 -9.74
N GLY A 100 30.20 0.50 -10.54
CA GLY A 100 28.98 -0.21 -10.09
C GLY A 100 29.22 -1.65 -9.64
N ALA A 101 30.22 -2.35 -10.20
CA ALA A 101 30.56 -3.71 -9.79
C ALA A 101 31.11 -3.77 -8.36
N HIS A 102 32.01 -2.84 -8.02
CA HIS A 102 32.54 -2.72 -6.65
C HIS A 102 31.44 -2.33 -5.67
N ILE A 103 30.61 -1.32 -6.01
CA ILE A 103 29.51 -0.87 -5.14
C ILE A 103 28.55 -2.04 -4.83
N ARG A 104 28.24 -2.90 -5.81
CA ARG A 104 27.42 -4.11 -5.57
C ARG A 104 28.07 -5.10 -4.62
N GLN A 105 29.38 -5.34 -4.78
CA GLN A 105 30.11 -6.23 -3.88
C GLN A 105 30.06 -5.70 -2.45
N ILE A 106 30.26 -4.40 -2.25
CA ILE A 106 30.12 -3.75 -0.95
C ILE A 106 28.70 -3.90 -0.41
N GLY A 107 27.67 -3.63 -1.21
CA GLY A 107 26.28 -3.75 -0.77
C GLY A 107 25.90 -5.15 -0.26
N ALA A 108 26.45 -6.21 -0.85
CA ALA A 108 26.26 -7.58 -0.36
C ALA A 108 26.84 -7.82 1.05
N ALA A 109 27.82 -7.01 1.45
CA ALA A 109 28.53 -7.08 2.73
C ALA A 109 27.97 -6.14 3.80
N LEU A 110 26.89 -5.41 3.54
CA LEU A 110 26.26 -4.49 4.51
C LEU A 110 24.95 -5.05 5.03
N THR A 111 24.68 -4.81 6.32
CA THR A 111 23.36 -5.04 6.92
C THR A 111 22.40 -3.90 6.54
N GLY A 112 21.08 -4.11 6.66
CA GLY A 112 20.09 -3.04 6.40
C GLY A 112 20.34 -1.78 7.24
N VAL A 113 20.74 -1.92 8.51
CA VAL A 113 21.06 -0.78 9.38
C VAL A 113 22.26 0.03 8.86
N MET A 114 23.30 -0.64 8.36
CA MET A 114 24.45 0.04 7.76
C MET A 114 24.07 0.75 6.46
N VAL A 115 23.22 0.13 5.64
CA VAL A 115 22.69 0.74 4.42
C VAL A 115 21.88 1.99 4.74
N ALA A 116 21.01 1.96 5.76
CA ALA A 116 20.28 3.13 6.24
C ALA A 116 21.23 4.23 6.74
N ALA A 117 22.23 3.88 7.56
CA ALA A 117 23.23 4.81 8.07
C ALA A 117 23.97 5.56 6.96
N LEU A 118 24.47 4.81 5.96
CA LEU A 118 25.13 5.39 4.79
C LEU A 118 24.18 6.33 4.03
N THR A 119 22.94 5.88 3.80
CA THR A 119 21.92 6.63 3.03
C THR A 119 21.64 8.01 3.63
N LYS A 120 21.64 8.13 4.97
CA LYS A 120 21.40 9.40 5.67
C LYS A 120 22.52 10.42 5.54
N LEU A 121 23.70 10.00 5.05
CA LEU A 121 24.84 10.86 4.75
C LEU A 121 24.88 11.33 3.29
N LEU A 122 23.98 10.82 2.44
CA LEU A 122 23.95 11.15 1.01
C LEU A 122 23.01 12.31 0.73
N ASP A 123 23.43 13.19 -0.17
CA ASP A 123 22.55 14.17 -0.80
C ASP A 123 21.77 13.59 -1.99
N VAL A 124 20.87 14.38 -2.57
CA VAL A 124 20.03 13.96 -3.71
C VAL A 124 20.87 13.54 -4.93
N HIS A 125 21.94 14.27 -5.24
CA HIS A 125 22.79 13.94 -6.39
C HIS A 125 23.52 12.62 -6.17
N GLU A 126 24.00 12.39 -4.96
CA GLU A 126 24.70 11.17 -4.59
C GLU A 126 23.76 9.95 -4.59
N LEU A 127 22.54 10.09 -4.05
CA LEU A 127 21.50 9.06 -4.10
C LEU A 127 21.19 8.64 -5.55
N VAL A 128 20.98 9.61 -6.44
CA VAL A 128 20.70 9.36 -7.86
C VAL A 128 21.91 8.74 -8.56
N LEU A 129 23.10 9.30 -8.38
CA LEU A 129 24.33 8.85 -9.05
C LEU A 129 24.70 7.41 -8.67
N LEU A 130 24.71 7.10 -7.38
CA LEU A 130 25.10 5.78 -6.89
C LEU A 130 24.06 4.72 -7.29
N ALA A 131 22.77 5.02 -7.15
CA ALA A 131 21.72 4.13 -7.62
C ALA A 131 21.81 3.86 -9.13
N LYS A 132 22.15 4.87 -9.94
CA LYS A 132 22.31 4.71 -11.39
C LYS A 132 23.46 3.77 -11.75
N LYS A 133 24.59 3.84 -11.03
CA LYS A 133 25.72 2.91 -11.20
C LYS A 133 25.33 1.45 -10.91
N LEU A 134 24.31 1.23 -10.09
CA LEU A 134 23.85 -0.09 -9.65
C LEU A 134 22.88 -0.78 -10.61
N LYS A 135 22.34 -0.07 -11.63
CA LYS A 135 21.36 -0.62 -12.59
C LYS A 135 21.75 -1.98 -13.19
N THR A 136 23.01 -2.15 -13.61
CA THR A 136 23.50 -3.33 -14.34
C THR A 136 23.51 -4.64 -13.53
N GLY A 137 23.21 -4.63 -12.23
CA GLY A 137 23.15 -5.85 -11.41
C GLY A 137 21.90 -5.99 -10.56
N ALA A 138 20.84 -5.26 -10.92
CA ALA A 138 19.55 -5.28 -10.24
C ALA A 138 18.46 -5.88 -11.15
N SER A 139 18.80 -6.86 -11.98
CA SER A 139 17.85 -7.51 -12.89
C SER A 139 17.25 -8.76 -12.27
N ALA A 140 16.01 -9.06 -12.62
CA ALA A 140 15.34 -10.30 -12.24
C ALA A 140 14.57 -10.88 -13.43
N LYS A 141 14.37 -12.19 -13.43
CA LYS A 141 13.80 -12.92 -14.56
C LYS A 141 12.65 -13.84 -14.15
N ALA A 142 11.49 -13.57 -14.75
CA ALA A 142 10.35 -14.47 -14.81
C ALA A 142 10.11 -14.86 -16.28
N ARG A 143 8.98 -14.47 -16.90
CA ARG A 143 8.84 -14.57 -18.37
C ARG A 143 9.59 -13.46 -19.09
N THR A 144 9.71 -12.31 -18.44
CA THR A 144 10.50 -11.16 -18.88
C THR A 144 11.71 -10.96 -17.99
N VAL A 145 12.74 -10.31 -18.53
CA VAL A 145 13.87 -9.80 -17.75
C VAL A 145 13.66 -8.31 -17.47
N VAL A 146 13.43 -7.98 -16.20
CA VAL A 146 13.28 -6.58 -15.75
C VAL A 146 14.61 -6.04 -15.24
N GLY A 147 14.78 -4.72 -15.28
CA GLY A 147 15.94 -4.04 -14.69
C GLY A 147 17.21 -3.98 -15.53
N LEU A 148 17.18 -4.43 -16.79
CA LEU A 148 18.30 -4.29 -17.72
C LEU A 148 18.66 -2.80 -17.98
N PRO A 149 19.94 -2.49 -18.27
CA PRO A 149 20.30 -1.17 -18.76
C PRO A 149 19.51 -0.79 -20.03
N GLY A 150 19.04 0.45 -20.11
CA GLY A 150 18.23 0.91 -21.25
C GLY A 150 16.77 0.49 -21.19
N THR A 151 16.31 -0.15 -20.11
CA THR A 151 14.89 -0.52 -19.95
C THR A 151 14.21 0.16 -18.76
N LEU A 152 12.91 0.39 -18.93
CA LEU A 152 11.97 0.81 -17.90
C LEU A 152 10.67 0.02 -18.07
N SER A 153 10.40 -0.86 -17.10
CA SER A 153 9.23 -1.73 -17.10
C SER A 153 8.07 -1.11 -16.32
N SER A 154 6.90 -1.72 -16.34
CA SER A 154 5.77 -1.32 -15.49
C SER A 154 4.92 -2.48 -15.00
N ARG A 155 4.40 -2.32 -13.77
CA ARG A 155 3.35 -3.16 -13.20
C ARG A 155 1.99 -2.61 -13.65
N LEU A 156 1.21 -3.39 -14.39
CA LEU A 156 -0.16 -3.01 -14.73
C LEU A 156 -1.11 -3.44 -13.60
N GLN A 157 -1.77 -2.46 -12.97
CA GLN A 157 -2.63 -2.64 -11.81
C GLN A 157 -4.10 -2.38 -12.16
N PRO A 158 -4.88 -3.42 -12.53
CA PRO A 158 -6.26 -3.28 -12.97
C PRO A 158 -7.26 -3.30 -11.80
N ASN A 159 -6.99 -2.55 -10.73
CA ASN A 159 -7.83 -2.56 -9.54
C ASN A 159 -9.25 -2.09 -9.83
N HIS A 160 -10.23 -2.88 -9.39
CA HIS A 160 -11.64 -2.55 -9.49
C HIS A 160 -12.26 -2.54 -8.08
N PRO A 161 -13.12 -1.57 -7.71
CA PRO A 161 -13.70 -1.48 -6.36
C PRO A 161 -14.45 -2.72 -5.86
N THR A 162 -14.83 -3.62 -6.77
CA THR A 162 -15.60 -4.84 -6.50
C THR A 162 -15.03 -6.07 -7.21
N ASP A 163 -13.78 -6.00 -7.68
CA ASP A 163 -13.14 -7.09 -8.47
C ASP A 163 -13.98 -7.54 -9.70
N ASN A 164 -14.67 -6.58 -10.34
CA ASN A 164 -15.47 -6.89 -11.52
C ASN A 164 -14.53 -7.28 -12.68
N LEU A 165 -14.61 -8.55 -13.08
CA LEU A 165 -13.74 -9.11 -14.12
C LEU A 165 -13.81 -8.36 -15.46
N SER A 166 -14.98 -7.79 -15.82
CA SER A 166 -15.12 -7.00 -17.05
C SER A 166 -14.40 -5.64 -16.93
N GLY A 167 -14.55 -4.98 -15.78
CA GLY A 167 -13.84 -3.73 -15.50
C GLY A 167 -12.33 -3.94 -15.51
N MET A 168 -11.88 -5.03 -14.87
CA MET A 168 -10.47 -5.43 -14.90
C MET A 168 -9.97 -5.71 -16.32
N THR A 169 -10.73 -6.43 -17.16
CA THR A 169 -10.36 -6.65 -18.56
C THR A 169 -10.18 -5.34 -19.31
N MET A 170 -11.06 -4.37 -19.11
CA MET A 170 -10.95 -3.07 -19.76
C MET A 170 -9.68 -2.32 -19.33
N LEU A 171 -9.35 -2.33 -18.04
CA LEU A 171 -8.12 -1.74 -17.51
C LEU A 171 -6.87 -2.43 -18.06
N LEU A 172 -6.87 -3.77 -18.11
CA LEU A 172 -5.80 -4.57 -18.68
C LEU A 172 -5.59 -4.26 -20.17
N TYR A 173 -6.66 -4.25 -20.97
CA TYR A 173 -6.57 -3.93 -22.39
C TYR A 173 -6.06 -2.51 -22.63
N THR A 174 -6.43 -1.57 -21.77
CA THR A 174 -5.94 -0.19 -21.84
C THR A 174 -4.45 -0.13 -21.60
N GLY A 175 -3.94 -0.65 -20.47
CA GLY A 175 -2.51 -0.64 -20.17
C GLY A 175 -1.67 -1.45 -21.17
N LEU A 176 -2.13 -2.64 -21.54
CA LEU A 176 -1.46 -3.46 -22.56
C LEU A 176 -1.36 -2.72 -23.90
N SER A 177 -2.40 -1.99 -24.32
CA SER A 177 -2.37 -1.19 -25.56
C SER A 177 -1.37 -0.03 -25.49
N MET A 178 -0.99 0.41 -24.30
CA MET A 178 0.02 1.44 -24.06
C MET A 178 1.44 0.87 -23.92
N GLY A 179 1.58 -0.46 -23.99
CA GLY A 179 2.85 -1.15 -23.79
C GLY A 179 3.25 -1.27 -22.32
N SER A 180 2.28 -1.24 -21.40
CA SER A 180 2.49 -1.45 -19.97
C SER A 180 2.24 -2.89 -19.54
N GLY A 181 2.78 -3.27 -18.38
CA GLY A 181 2.58 -4.60 -17.79
C GLY A 181 3.67 -5.60 -18.16
N ASP A 182 4.82 -5.13 -18.66
CA ASP A 182 5.98 -5.97 -18.95
C ASP A 182 6.71 -6.44 -17.68
N ALA A 183 6.52 -5.75 -16.54
CA ALA A 183 6.94 -6.26 -15.24
C ALA A 183 5.93 -7.27 -14.69
N ILE A 184 4.64 -6.94 -14.61
CA ILE A 184 3.61 -7.86 -14.10
C ILE A 184 2.21 -7.36 -14.39
N LEU A 185 1.24 -8.27 -14.52
CA LEU A 185 -0.19 -7.98 -14.38
C LEU A 185 -0.58 -8.27 -12.92
N GLY A 186 -0.66 -7.23 -12.08
CA GLY A 186 -0.75 -7.36 -10.63
C GLY A 186 -1.97 -6.68 -10.04
N LEU A 187 -2.96 -7.44 -9.56
CA LEU A 187 -4.18 -6.92 -8.94
C LEU A 187 -4.06 -6.90 -7.40
N ASN A 188 -4.38 -5.77 -6.77
CA ASN A 188 -4.78 -5.78 -5.36
C ASN A 188 -6.28 -6.11 -5.29
N PRO A 189 -6.69 -7.23 -4.68
CA PRO A 189 -8.10 -7.63 -4.65
C PRO A 189 -8.89 -6.76 -3.67
N ALA A 190 -10.10 -6.34 -4.05
CA ALA A 190 -11.08 -5.77 -3.13
C ALA A 190 -11.61 -6.84 -2.14
N ILE A 191 -11.66 -8.09 -2.58
CA ILE A 191 -12.16 -9.24 -1.79
C ILE A 191 -11.04 -10.27 -1.61
N ASP A 192 -10.47 -10.33 -0.42
CA ASP A 192 -9.36 -11.25 -0.09
C ASP A 192 -9.87 -12.59 0.47
N ASN A 193 -10.30 -13.48 -0.43
CA ASN A 193 -10.57 -14.88 -0.10
C ASN A 193 -10.15 -15.83 -1.23
N VAL A 194 -9.93 -17.10 -0.88
CA VAL A 194 -9.40 -18.13 -1.80
C VAL A 194 -10.23 -18.24 -3.09
N ALA A 195 -11.57 -18.19 -2.99
CA ALA A 195 -12.42 -18.33 -4.17
C ALA A 195 -12.28 -17.13 -5.14
N ASN A 196 -12.32 -15.90 -4.63
CA ASN A 196 -12.18 -14.69 -5.43
C ASN A 196 -10.77 -14.58 -6.03
N ILE A 197 -9.74 -14.89 -5.25
CA ILE A 197 -8.34 -14.82 -5.70
C ILE A 197 -8.06 -15.89 -6.75
N SER A 198 -8.55 -17.12 -6.55
CA SER A 198 -8.45 -18.18 -7.56
C SER A 198 -9.16 -17.77 -8.85
N ALA A 199 -10.38 -17.23 -8.79
CA ALA A 199 -11.10 -16.78 -9.99
C ALA A 199 -10.34 -15.65 -10.72
N THR A 200 -9.82 -14.70 -9.96
CA THR A 200 -9.02 -13.59 -10.46
C THR A 200 -7.72 -14.06 -11.12
N LEU A 201 -6.95 -14.96 -10.50
CA LEU A 201 -5.73 -15.53 -11.07
C LEU A 201 -6.00 -16.23 -12.40
N HIS A 202 -7.06 -17.04 -12.48
CA HIS A 202 -7.47 -17.67 -13.74
C HIS A 202 -7.87 -16.65 -14.81
N HIS A 203 -8.54 -15.56 -14.41
CA HIS A 203 -8.91 -14.48 -15.33
C HIS A 203 -7.70 -13.73 -15.87
N LEU A 204 -6.73 -13.38 -15.00
CA LEU A 204 -5.48 -12.75 -15.42
C LEU A 204 -4.69 -13.67 -16.37
N ASP A 205 -4.57 -14.96 -16.06
CA ASP A 205 -3.92 -15.94 -16.94
C ASP A 205 -4.62 -16.06 -18.29
N LYS A 206 -5.96 -16.11 -18.29
CA LYS A 206 -6.77 -16.12 -19.52
C LYS A 206 -6.46 -14.90 -20.39
N ILE A 207 -6.55 -13.69 -19.85
CA ILE A 207 -6.29 -12.46 -20.60
C ILE A 207 -4.84 -12.41 -21.12
N ARG A 208 -3.86 -12.79 -20.30
CA ARG A 208 -2.45 -12.91 -20.71
C ARG A 208 -2.30 -13.84 -21.91
N ARG A 209 -2.95 -15.01 -21.90
CA ARG A 209 -2.90 -15.99 -23.01
C ARG A 209 -3.61 -15.50 -24.27
N GLU A 210 -4.80 -14.92 -24.13
CA GLU A 210 -5.59 -14.41 -25.26
C GLU A 210 -4.90 -13.25 -25.98
N THR A 211 -4.30 -12.34 -25.22
CA THR A 211 -3.51 -11.22 -25.76
C THR A 211 -2.12 -11.66 -26.25
N GLY A 212 -1.62 -12.80 -25.76
CA GLY A 212 -0.29 -13.33 -26.05
C GLY A 212 0.85 -12.54 -25.43
N ALA A 213 0.57 -11.67 -24.45
CA ALA A 213 1.56 -10.84 -23.79
C ALA A 213 2.56 -11.72 -23.00
N PRO A 214 3.88 -11.61 -23.23
CA PRO A 214 4.88 -12.34 -22.46
C PRO A 214 5.12 -11.60 -21.15
N THR A 215 4.27 -11.86 -20.16
CA THR A 215 4.34 -11.27 -18.82
C THR A 215 3.80 -12.26 -17.79
N GLN A 216 3.94 -11.96 -16.51
CA GLN A 216 3.53 -12.80 -15.39
C GLN A 216 2.30 -12.19 -14.71
N ILE A 217 1.59 -13.02 -13.94
CA ILE A 217 0.42 -12.59 -13.18
C ILE A 217 0.65 -12.68 -11.67
N CYS A 218 -0.03 -11.80 -10.93
CA CYS A 218 -0.08 -11.85 -9.48
C CYS A 218 -1.39 -11.25 -8.97
N VAL A 219 -1.91 -11.82 -7.88
CA VAL A 219 -2.97 -11.21 -7.08
C VAL A 219 -2.39 -11.00 -5.69
N LEU A 220 -2.30 -9.74 -5.28
CA LEU A 220 -1.59 -9.27 -4.09
C LEU A 220 -2.43 -9.50 -2.83
N SER A 221 -2.61 -10.77 -2.49
CA SER A 221 -3.30 -11.22 -1.29
C SER A 221 -2.29 -11.65 -0.21
N HIS A 222 -2.75 -11.87 1.02
CA HIS A 222 -1.92 -12.50 2.03
C HIS A 222 -1.28 -13.82 1.57
N ILE A 223 -0.01 -14.07 1.94
CA ILE A 223 0.76 -15.23 1.48
C ILE A 223 0.10 -16.58 1.80
N LYS A 224 -0.58 -16.68 2.96
CA LYS A 224 -1.33 -17.90 3.34
C LYS A 224 -2.48 -18.20 2.37
N THR A 225 -3.20 -17.16 1.94
CA THR A 225 -4.30 -17.29 0.98
C THR A 225 -3.78 -17.72 -0.39
N GLN A 226 -2.67 -17.12 -0.85
CA GLN A 226 -2.03 -17.52 -2.10
C GLN A 226 -1.52 -18.97 -2.07
N LEU A 227 -0.94 -19.42 -0.94
CA LEU A 227 -0.54 -20.82 -0.76
C LEU A 227 -1.75 -21.76 -0.82
N ALA A 228 -2.89 -21.37 -0.26
CA ALA A 228 -4.13 -22.13 -0.38
C ALA A 228 -4.63 -22.18 -1.84
N CYS A 229 -4.65 -21.06 -2.55
CA CYS A 229 -4.99 -21.00 -3.98
C CYS A 229 -4.08 -21.91 -4.82
N LEU A 230 -2.76 -21.87 -4.57
CA LEU A 230 -1.78 -22.73 -5.26
C LEU A 230 -2.07 -24.22 -4.99
N LYS A 231 -2.36 -24.59 -3.75
CA LYS A 231 -2.73 -25.96 -3.36
C LYS A 231 -4.01 -26.44 -4.05
N GLU A 232 -4.96 -25.54 -4.30
CA GLU A 232 -6.20 -25.82 -5.06
C GLU A 232 -6.01 -25.80 -6.58
N GLY A 233 -4.80 -25.52 -7.07
CA GLY A 233 -4.44 -25.56 -8.49
C GLY A 233 -4.59 -24.25 -9.24
N ALA A 234 -4.83 -23.13 -8.54
CA ALA A 234 -4.83 -21.80 -9.17
C ALA A 234 -3.41 -21.43 -9.67
N PRO A 235 -3.30 -20.65 -10.77
CA PRO A 235 -2.02 -20.35 -11.39
C PRO A 235 -1.27 -19.22 -10.66
N VAL A 236 -0.80 -19.46 -9.44
CA VAL A 236 0.04 -18.51 -8.70
C VAL A 236 1.44 -18.48 -9.31
N GLU A 237 1.68 -17.57 -10.27
CA GLU A 237 2.96 -17.46 -10.99
C GLU A 237 4.03 -16.71 -10.18
N ILE A 238 3.68 -15.57 -9.59
CA ILE A 238 4.52 -14.76 -8.70
C ILE A 238 3.79 -14.62 -7.37
N MET A 239 4.47 -14.95 -6.27
CA MET A 239 3.90 -14.91 -4.93
C MET A 239 4.21 -13.60 -4.23
N PHE A 240 3.15 -12.88 -3.84
CA PHE A 240 3.24 -11.58 -3.19
C PHE A 240 3.29 -11.67 -1.67
N GLN A 241 3.95 -10.72 -0.99
CA GLN A 241 3.72 -10.41 0.42
C GLN A 241 4.19 -9.00 0.79
N SER A 242 3.41 -8.27 1.59
CA SER A 242 3.89 -7.04 2.23
C SER A 242 4.88 -7.37 3.36
N LEU A 243 5.98 -6.63 3.45
CA LEU A 243 7.01 -6.81 4.48
C LEU A 243 7.06 -5.65 5.47
N ALA A 244 7.59 -5.94 6.66
CA ALA A 244 7.91 -4.97 7.70
C ALA A 244 9.31 -5.23 8.25
N GLY A 245 9.97 -4.17 8.70
CA GLY A 245 11.35 -4.13 9.18
C GLY A 245 11.51 -4.50 10.66
N THR A 246 10.41 -4.81 11.34
CA THR A 246 10.41 -5.31 12.73
C THR A 246 9.60 -6.59 12.79
N GLU A 247 10.08 -7.55 13.60
CA GLU A 247 9.36 -8.82 13.80
C GLU A 247 7.94 -8.54 14.30
N ARG A 248 7.79 -7.67 15.28
CA ARG A 248 6.49 -7.39 15.90
C ARG A 248 5.46 -6.82 14.91
N THR A 249 5.88 -5.96 13.97
CA THR A 249 4.95 -5.48 12.92
C THR A 249 4.65 -6.62 11.96
N LEU A 250 5.67 -7.38 11.53
CA LEU A 250 5.51 -8.48 10.60
C LEU A 250 4.58 -9.59 11.14
N THR A 251 4.72 -9.96 12.42
CA THR A 251 3.94 -11.02 13.06
C THR A 251 2.56 -10.55 13.48
N ASP A 252 2.46 -9.44 14.19
CA ASP A 252 1.20 -9.08 14.84
C ASP A 252 0.24 -8.36 13.88
N GLU A 253 0.77 -7.59 12.92
CA GLU A 253 -0.05 -6.78 12.00
C GLU A 253 -0.19 -7.44 10.65
N PHE A 254 0.89 -8.05 10.15
CA PHE A 254 0.87 -8.71 8.84
C PHE A 254 0.69 -10.23 8.93
N ASP A 255 0.65 -10.84 10.12
CA ASP A 255 0.45 -12.28 10.31
C ASP A 255 1.45 -13.17 9.53
N VAL A 256 2.70 -12.71 9.48
CA VAL A 256 3.81 -13.34 8.77
C VAL A 256 5.01 -13.57 9.69
N THR A 257 5.70 -14.69 9.49
CA THR A 257 7.00 -14.98 10.12
C THR A 257 8.05 -15.25 9.04
N VAL A 258 9.34 -15.20 9.40
CA VAL A 258 10.43 -15.58 8.49
C VAL A 258 10.28 -17.03 8.04
N GLU A 259 9.85 -17.94 8.93
CA GLU A 259 9.63 -19.35 8.63
C GLU A 259 8.49 -19.56 7.61
N LEU A 260 7.42 -18.75 7.68
CA LEU A 260 6.35 -18.79 6.71
C LEU A 260 6.83 -18.33 5.33
N LEU A 261 7.66 -17.27 5.28
CA LEU A 261 8.26 -16.79 4.04
C LEU A 261 9.21 -17.84 3.43
N ASP A 262 10.05 -18.48 4.26
CA ASP A 262 10.93 -19.59 3.86
C ASP A 262 10.09 -20.75 3.28
N HIS A 263 9.03 -21.18 3.97
CA HIS A 263 8.13 -22.24 3.49
C HIS A 263 7.47 -21.88 2.15
N ALA A 264 6.99 -20.65 2.02
CA ALA A 264 6.34 -20.17 0.81
C ALA A 264 7.31 -20.11 -0.38
N TYR A 265 8.54 -19.66 -0.14
CA TYR A 265 9.61 -19.64 -1.13
C TYR A 265 9.95 -21.06 -1.61
N GLU A 266 10.18 -22.01 -0.70
CA GLU A 266 10.43 -23.43 -1.02
C GLU A 266 9.26 -24.08 -1.79
N THR A 267 8.03 -23.71 -1.43
CA THR A 267 6.83 -24.19 -2.12
C THR A 267 6.80 -23.69 -3.56
N MET A 268 7.06 -22.39 -3.77
CA MET A 268 7.08 -21.80 -5.11
C MET A 268 8.20 -22.38 -5.99
N GLN A 269 9.37 -22.70 -5.43
CA GLN A 269 10.48 -23.34 -6.16
C GLN A 269 10.07 -24.66 -6.84
N THR A 270 9.12 -25.38 -6.25
CA THR A 270 8.73 -26.73 -6.70
C THR A 270 7.35 -26.77 -7.36
N SER A 271 6.47 -25.83 -7.02
CA SER A 271 5.04 -25.89 -7.36
C SER A 271 4.56 -24.74 -8.26
N SER A 272 5.37 -23.70 -8.49
CA SER A 272 4.97 -22.59 -9.35
C SER A 272 4.69 -23.05 -10.80
N PRO A 273 3.68 -22.49 -11.49
CA PRO A 273 3.49 -22.69 -12.93
C PRO A 273 4.68 -22.23 -13.80
N LEU A 274 5.62 -21.46 -13.24
CA LEU A 274 6.82 -20.96 -13.91
C LEU A 274 8.09 -21.76 -13.60
N VAL A 275 7.98 -22.93 -12.96
CA VAL A 275 9.14 -23.82 -12.73
C VAL A 275 9.89 -24.09 -14.04
N GLY A 276 11.20 -23.87 -14.03
CA GLY A 276 12.09 -24.02 -15.19
C GLY A 276 12.04 -22.87 -16.21
N ILE A 277 11.18 -21.86 -16.00
CA ILE A 277 11.12 -20.63 -16.80
C ILE A 277 11.65 -19.45 -15.99
N ALA A 278 11.10 -19.24 -14.79
CA ALA A 278 11.48 -18.15 -13.91
C ALA A 278 12.70 -18.50 -13.06
N GLU A 279 13.59 -17.52 -12.88
CA GLU A 279 14.68 -17.56 -11.90
C GLU A 279 14.27 -16.88 -10.58
N ASN A 280 13.31 -15.95 -10.66
CA ASN A 280 12.78 -15.19 -9.53
C ASN A 280 11.24 -15.24 -9.56
N PHE A 281 10.59 -15.52 -8.43
CA PHE A 281 9.14 -15.73 -8.36
C PHE A 281 8.48 -15.19 -7.08
N MET A 282 9.21 -14.41 -6.29
CA MET A 282 8.66 -13.66 -5.16
C MET A 282 8.47 -12.19 -5.53
N TYR A 283 7.46 -11.56 -4.94
CA TYR A 283 7.20 -10.14 -5.03
C TYR A 283 6.95 -9.59 -3.62
N PHE A 284 7.76 -8.61 -3.19
CA PHE A 284 7.54 -7.92 -1.92
C PHE A 284 7.19 -6.45 -2.10
N GLU A 285 6.29 -5.96 -1.25
CA GLU A 285 5.99 -4.54 -1.12
C GLU A 285 6.36 -4.03 0.26
N THR A 286 6.85 -2.80 0.28
CA THR A 286 7.48 -2.12 1.42
C THR A 286 7.04 -0.67 1.42
N GLY A 287 7.43 0.14 2.40
CA GLY A 287 7.10 1.55 2.40
C GLY A 287 7.33 2.16 3.76
N GLN A 288 8.02 3.30 3.77
CA GLN A 288 8.33 4.01 5.00
C GLN A 288 7.06 4.38 5.78
N GLY A 289 6.98 3.90 7.02
CA GLY A 289 5.98 4.32 8.00
C GLY A 289 4.98 3.25 8.42
N SER A 290 5.02 2.04 7.88
CA SER A 290 4.19 0.92 8.34
C SER A 290 4.39 0.66 9.84
N GLU A 291 5.62 0.44 10.30
CA GLU A 291 5.91 0.14 11.71
C GLU A 291 5.55 1.32 12.63
N LEU A 292 5.68 2.55 12.12
CA LEU A 292 5.30 3.75 12.87
C LEU A 292 3.79 3.81 13.08
N THR A 293 3.00 3.62 12.03
CA THR A 293 1.53 3.71 12.10
C THR A 293 0.94 2.70 13.07
N TYR A 294 1.57 1.52 13.20
CA TYR A 294 1.19 0.51 14.18
C TYR A 294 1.85 0.69 15.56
N ASN A 295 2.68 1.71 15.75
CA ASN A 295 3.46 1.95 16.97
C ASN A 295 4.33 0.75 17.38
N LYS A 296 4.94 0.12 16.37
CA LYS A 296 5.77 -1.09 16.45
C LYS A 296 7.14 -0.91 15.79
N HIS A 297 7.56 0.34 15.62
CA HIS A 297 8.87 0.71 15.08
C HIS A 297 10.03 0.51 16.08
N GLU A 298 9.74 0.12 17.32
CA GLU A 298 10.74 -0.21 18.36
C GLU A 298 11.78 0.91 18.58
N GLY A 299 11.38 2.17 18.41
CA GLY A 299 12.25 3.34 18.55
C GLY A 299 13.22 3.58 17.38
N MET A 300 13.10 2.82 16.29
CA MET A 300 13.83 3.04 15.04
C MET A 300 13.08 4.03 14.15
N ASP A 301 13.83 4.79 13.34
CA ASP A 301 13.27 5.72 12.34
C ASP A 301 12.78 4.98 11.09
N MET A 302 11.90 5.62 10.33
CA MET A 302 11.21 4.98 9.20
C MET A 302 12.14 4.47 8.10
N ALA A 303 13.24 5.18 7.79
CA ALA A 303 14.17 4.73 6.75
C ALA A 303 15.05 3.57 7.23
N THR A 304 15.32 3.47 8.54
CA THR A 304 16.00 2.31 9.11
C THR A 304 15.11 1.06 9.07
N THR A 305 13.82 1.16 9.42
CA THR A 305 12.91 0.00 9.31
C THR A 305 12.71 -0.42 7.86
N GLU A 306 12.61 0.53 6.94
CA GLU A 306 12.52 0.24 5.50
C GLU A 306 13.76 -0.51 4.97
N ALA A 307 14.97 -0.12 5.39
CA ALA A 307 16.18 -0.84 5.02
C ALA A 307 16.22 -2.28 5.56
N LEU A 308 15.61 -2.53 6.73
CA LEU A 308 15.48 -3.88 7.29
C LEU A 308 14.51 -4.73 6.45
N CYS A 309 13.45 -4.15 5.89
CA CYS A 309 12.58 -4.83 4.90
C CYS A 309 13.38 -5.30 3.70
N TYR A 310 14.29 -4.46 3.17
CA TYR A 310 15.13 -4.82 2.02
C TYR A 310 16.13 -5.93 2.36
N GLY A 311 16.68 -5.92 3.58
CA GLY A 311 17.52 -7.01 4.07
C GLY A 311 16.77 -8.33 4.24
N LEU A 312 15.49 -8.29 4.64
CA LEU A 312 14.64 -9.46 4.63
C LEU A 312 14.33 -9.93 3.20
N ALA A 313 14.00 -9.00 2.30
CA ALA A 313 13.65 -9.30 0.91
C ALA A 313 14.80 -9.98 0.14
N ARG A 314 16.06 -9.53 0.32
CA ARG A 314 17.21 -10.05 -0.46
C ARG A 314 17.45 -11.54 -0.25
N ARG A 315 17.03 -12.10 0.89
CA ARG A 315 17.10 -13.54 1.19
C ARG A 315 16.43 -14.40 0.11
N TYR A 316 15.37 -13.90 -0.50
CA TYR A 316 14.53 -14.68 -1.42
C TYR A 316 14.79 -14.37 -2.90
N SER A 317 15.78 -13.53 -3.23
CA SER A 317 16.07 -13.10 -4.61
C SER A 317 14.79 -12.79 -5.41
N PRO A 318 13.96 -11.84 -4.94
CA PRO A 318 12.63 -11.61 -5.50
C PRO A 318 12.69 -11.12 -6.94
N PHE A 319 11.63 -11.42 -7.69
CA PHE A 319 11.44 -10.87 -9.02
C PHE A 319 11.22 -9.36 -8.97
N MET A 320 10.55 -8.91 -7.91
CA MET A 320 10.10 -7.54 -7.76
C MET A 320 10.15 -7.11 -6.30
N VAL A 321 10.69 -5.92 -6.03
CA VAL A 321 10.44 -5.20 -4.78
C VAL A 321 10.04 -3.77 -5.14
N ASN A 322 8.95 -3.27 -4.60
CA ASN A 322 8.65 -1.84 -4.66
C ASN A 322 8.35 -1.27 -3.29
N ASN A 323 8.70 0.00 -3.12
CA ASN A 323 8.14 0.80 -2.06
C ASN A 323 6.74 1.31 -2.46
N VAL A 324 5.95 1.73 -1.48
CA VAL A 324 4.73 2.54 -1.64
C VAL A 324 4.77 3.76 -0.72
N THR A 325 5.89 4.47 -0.75
CA THR A 325 6.10 5.67 0.07
C THR A 325 5.13 6.78 -0.34
N GLY A 326 4.36 7.27 0.64
CA GLY A 326 3.27 8.24 0.47
C GLY A 326 1.86 7.62 0.46
N PHE A 327 1.74 6.29 0.50
CA PHE A 327 0.45 5.58 0.48
C PHE A 327 -0.40 5.73 1.74
N ILE A 328 0.26 5.89 2.90
CA ILE A 328 -0.40 5.97 4.20
C ILE A 328 -1.10 7.32 4.33
N GLY A 329 -0.33 8.41 4.47
CA GLY A 329 -0.89 9.74 4.62
C GLY A 329 0.08 10.75 5.24
N PRO A 330 -0.41 11.96 5.58
CA PRO A 330 0.40 13.03 6.19
C PRO A 330 0.98 12.63 7.54
N GLU A 331 0.50 11.55 8.15
CA GLU A 331 1.03 11.03 9.39
C GLU A 331 2.44 10.47 9.28
N THR A 332 2.84 10.01 8.08
CA THR A 332 4.19 9.51 7.78
C THR A 332 4.95 10.50 6.90
N HIS A 333 4.32 10.97 5.81
CA HIS A 333 4.88 11.91 4.85
C HIS A 333 3.90 13.04 4.57
N LEU A 334 4.22 14.24 5.05
CA LEU A 334 3.32 15.39 4.98
C LEU A 334 3.19 15.96 3.57
N ASP A 335 4.31 16.11 2.85
CA ASP A 335 4.39 16.92 1.64
C ASP A 335 5.26 16.30 0.53
N ASN A 336 5.34 17.02 -0.60
CA ASN A 336 6.14 16.64 -1.76
C ASN A 336 7.62 16.37 -1.40
N HIS A 337 8.23 17.19 -0.54
CA HIS A 337 9.65 17.08 -0.23
C HIS A 337 9.94 15.79 0.56
N GLU A 338 9.12 15.51 1.58
CA GLU A 338 9.25 14.28 2.37
C GLU A 338 9.06 13.04 1.49
N MET A 339 8.03 13.01 0.64
CA MET A 339 7.76 11.88 -0.25
C MET A 339 8.88 11.67 -1.29
N ILE A 340 9.32 12.73 -1.98
CA ILE A 340 10.37 12.64 -3.02
C ILE A 340 11.67 12.11 -2.41
N TYR A 341 12.10 12.68 -1.28
CA TYR A 341 13.37 12.32 -0.67
C TYR A 341 13.34 10.89 -0.13
N SER A 342 12.27 10.49 0.55
CA SER A 342 12.10 9.11 1.02
C SER A 342 12.13 8.11 -0.14
N CYS A 343 11.48 8.40 -1.27
CA CYS A 343 11.56 7.52 -2.45
C CYS A 343 13.01 7.39 -2.99
N LEU A 344 13.81 8.46 -2.97
CA LEU A 344 15.22 8.38 -3.40
C LEU A 344 16.06 7.54 -2.44
N GLN A 345 15.80 7.65 -1.13
CA GLN A 345 16.43 6.79 -0.12
C GLN A 345 16.08 5.33 -0.37
N ASP A 346 14.79 5.02 -0.47
CA ASP A 346 14.26 3.68 -0.70
C ASP A 346 14.88 3.03 -1.94
N HIS A 347 14.90 3.78 -3.05
CA HIS A 347 15.49 3.31 -4.30
C HIS A 347 16.98 3.00 -4.14
N PHE A 348 17.76 3.89 -3.53
CA PHE A 348 19.19 3.67 -3.31
C PHE A 348 19.45 2.47 -2.39
N MET A 349 18.73 2.38 -1.26
CA MET A 349 18.89 1.31 -0.29
C MET A 349 18.57 -0.05 -0.92
N GLY A 350 17.44 -0.17 -1.63
CA GLY A 350 17.07 -1.41 -2.32
C GLY A 350 18.08 -1.81 -3.41
N LYS A 351 18.56 -0.84 -4.22
CA LYS A 351 19.59 -1.08 -5.25
C LYS A 351 20.92 -1.53 -4.65
N LEU A 352 21.34 -0.91 -3.55
CA LEU A 352 22.60 -1.25 -2.89
C LEU A 352 22.54 -2.69 -2.35
N MET A 353 21.39 -3.12 -1.86
CA MET A 353 21.16 -4.49 -1.38
C MET A 353 20.88 -5.51 -2.50
N GLY A 354 21.03 -5.10 -3.77
CA GLY A 354 20.93 -6.00 -4.93
C GLY A 354 19.52 -6.35 -5.37
N LEU A 355 18.50 -5.63 -4.89
CA LEU A 355 17.11 -5.91 -5.23
C LEU A 355 16.75 -5.36 -6.60
N ALA A 356 15.84 -6.06 -7.29
CA ALA A 356 15.14 -5.55 -8.46
C ALA A 356 14.13 -4.46 -8.04
N MET A 357 14.67 -3.32 -7.60
CA MET A 357 13.90 -2.23 -7.00
C MET A 357 13.17 -1.41 -8.06
N GLY A 358 11.84 -1.44 -8.01
CA GLY A 358 10.97 -0.47 -8.63
C GLY A 358 10.34 0.44 -7.60
N MET A 359 9.60 1.42 -8.07
CA MET A 359 9.16 2.55 -7.25
C MET A 359 7.70 2.86 -7.51
N ALA A 360 6.96 3.17 -6.44
CA ALA A 360 5.61 3.70 -6.55
C ALA A 360 5.50 5.00 -5.75
N PRO A 361 6.04 6.13 -6.27
CA PRO A 361 5.84 7.44 -5.66
C PRO A 361 4.35 7.75 -5.71
N CYS A 362 3.72 7.71 -4.55
CA CYS A 362 2.27 7.76 -4.49
C CYS A 362 1.80 8.73 -3.41
N TYR A 363 0.52 9.04 -3.42
CA TYR A 363 -0.05 9.96 -2.44
C TYR A 363 -1.53 9.75 -2.22
N THR A 364 -2.01 10.39 -1.15
CA THR A 364 -3.41 10.47 -0.77
C THR A 364 -3.84 11.93 -0.68
N LEU A 365 -5.13 12.23 -0.88
CA LEU A 365 -5.60 13.64 -0.95
C LEU A 365 -5.54 14.39 0.38
N HIS A 366 -5.38 13.68 1.50
CA HIS A 366 -5.21 14.30 2.82
C HIS A 366 -3.75 14.60 3.15
N SER A 367 -2.80 14.24 2.27
CA SER A 367 -1.44 14.78 2.30
C SER A 367 -1.33 16.09 1.51
N GLN A 368 -0.25 16.84 1.73
CA GLN A 368 0.13 18.00 0.92
C GLN A 368 0.95 17.60 -0.31
N VAL A 369 0.94 16.32 -0.68
CA VAL A 369 1.56 15.84 -1.91
C VAL A 369 0.64 16.12 -3.10
N THR A 370 1.24 16.49 -4.24
CA THR A 370 0.53 16.81 -5.49
C THR A 370 1.02 15.92 -6.64
N ILE A 371 0.27 15.92 -7.74
CA ILE A 371 0.68 15.22 -8.97
C ILE A 371 2.02 15.74 -9.51
N GLU A 372 2.30 17.05 -9.36
CA GLU A 372 3.59 17.63 -9.75
C GLU A 372 4.73 17.08 -8.87
N GLY A 373 4.50 16.94 -7.56
CA GLY A 373 5.49 16.33 -6.65
C GLY A 373 5.78 14.87 -7.00
N GLN A 374 4.74 14.09 -7.29
CA GLN A 374 4.91 12.73 -7.80
C GLN A 374 5.71 12.71 -9.10
N GLN A 375 5.36 13.54 -10.09
CA GLN A 375 6.08 13.60 -11.37
C GLN A 375 7.56 13.97 -11.18
N MET A 376 7.86 14.89 -10.27
CA MET A 376 9.24 15.22 -9.89
C MET A 376 9.97 14.01 -9.28
N ALA A 377 9.33 13.25 -8.39
CA ALA A 377 9.90 12.01 -7.84
C ALA A 377 10.22 11.02 -8.96
N THR A 378 9.25 10.77 -9.83
CA THR A 378 9.34 9.80 -10.92
C THR A 378 10.45 10.15 -11.93
N GLU A 379 10.63 11.43 -12.28
CA GLU A 379 11.74 11.91 -13.11
C GLU A 379 13.11 11.61 -12.45
N LEU A 380 13.26 11.96 -11.17
CA LEU A 380 14.51 11.73 -10.43
C LEU A 380 14.83 10.24 -10.29
N LEU A 381 13.81 9.41 -10.04
CA LEU A 381 13.95 7.96 -9.92
C LEU A 381 14.28 7.30 -11.25
N THR A 382 13.73 7.80 -12.36
CA THR A 382 14.11 7.35 -13.71
C THR A 382 15.55 7.69 -14.03
N ALA A 383 15.99 8.92 -13.71
CA ALA A 383 17.39 9.31 -13.82
C ALA A 383 18.30 8.42 -12.96
N ALA A 384 17.83 8.04 -11.75
CA ALA A 384 18.51 7.11 -10.84
C ALA A 384 18.49 5.65 -11.31
N GLY A 385 17.71 5.29 -12.34
CA GLY A 385 17.66 3.94 -12.89
C GLY A 385 16.67 3.00 -12.18
N ALA A 386 15.49 3.50 -11.79
CA ALA A 386 14.36 2.67 -11.40
C ALA A 386 14.12 1.52 -12.40
N ASN A 387 13.72 0.36 -11.91
CA ASN A 387 13.44 -0.79 -12.78
C ASN A 387 12.07 -0.73 -13.41
N PHE A 388 11.09 -0.33 -12.63
CA PHE A 388 9.72 -0.21 -13.04
C PHE A 388 8.98 0.77 -12.14
N PHE A 389 7.87 1.27 -12.68
CA PHE A 389 6.85 2.01 -11.94
C PHE A 389 5.49 1.27 -12.05
N MET A 390 4.46 1.93 -11.57
CA MET A 390 3.08 1.47 -11.60
C MET A 390 2.35 2.02 -12.83
N ASP A 391 1.49 1.22 -13.43
CA ASP A 391 0.43 1.66 -14.34
C ASP A 391 -0.91 1.46 -13.66
N VAL A 392 -1.33 2.51 -12.96
CA VAL A 392 -2.71 2.71 -12.51
C VAL A 392 -3.39 3.61 -13.55
N TYR A 393 -4.59 3.24 -14.00
CA TYR A 393 -5.29 3.98 -15.05
C TYR A 393 -5.45 5.47 -14.68
N LEU A 394 -4.81 6.34 -15.47
CA LEU A 394 -4.72 7.78 -15.24
C LEU A 394 -4.22 8.16 -13.83
N GLY A 395 -3.43 7.28 -13.20
CA GLY A 395 -2.80 7.48 -11.90
C GLY A 395 -3.80 7.56 -10.74
N THR A 396 -5.02 7.04 -10.91
CA THR A 396 -6.09 7.12 -9.91
C THR A 396 -6.62 5.73 -9.57
N ASP A 397 -6.30 5.24 -8.37
CA ASP A 397 -6.81 3.96 -7.87
C ASP A 397 -8.06 4.18 -7.02
N ARG A 398 -9.18 3.63 -7.47
CA ARG A 398 -10.48 3.79 -6.80
C ARG A 398 -10.67 2.87 -5.62
N MET A 399 -10.14 1.66 -5.72
CA MET A 399 -10.34 0.65 -4.69
C MET A 399 -9.48 1.01 -3.48
N LEU A 400 -8.21 1.32 -3.71
CA LEU A 400 -7.28 1.71 -2.66
C LEU A 400 -7.38 3.21 -2.31
N ALA A 401 -8.12 4.01 -3.08
CA ALA A 401 -8.32 5.44 -2.85
C ALA A 401 -7.00 6.24 -2.70
N TYR A 402 -6.08 6.02 -3.63
CA TYR A 402 -4.78 6.70 -3.69
C TYR A 402 -4.38 6.99 -5.15
N PHE A 403 -3.27 7.71 -5.32
CA PHE A 403 -2.77 8.16 -6.62
C PHE A 403 -1.34 7.70 -6.81
N ASP A 404 -1.07 7.18 -8.00
CA ASP A 404 0.20 6.57 -8.38
C ASP A 404 0.57 6.97 -9.82
N THR A 405 1.68 6.45 -10.34
CA THR A 405 2.03 6.61 -11.75
C THR A 405 1.05 5.88 -12.67
N SER A 406 1.04 6.29 -13.94
CA SER A 406 0.21 5.73 -15.00
C SER A 406 1.04 5.27 -16.18
N GLY A 407 0.47 4.47 -17.08
CA GLY A 407 1.11 4.09 -18.34
C GLY A 407 1.49 5.29 -19.22
N HIS A 408 0.82 6.44 -19.04
CA HIS A 408 1.24 7.69 -19.68
C HIS A 408 2.54 8.22 -19.09
N ASP A 409 2.73 8.13 -17.78
CA ASP A 409 3.99 8.52 -17.13
C ASP A 409 5.11 7.58 -17.58
N ASP A 410 4.89 6.27 -17.55
CA ASP A 410 5.85 5.28 -18.02
C ASP A 410 6.31 5.53 -19.46
N GLN A 411 5.36 5.76 -20.37
CA GLN A 411 5.67 6.06 -21.77
C GLN A 411 6.41 7.40 -21.92
N THR A 412 6.06 8.40 -21.11
CA THR A 412 6.72 9.71 -21.13
C THR A 412 8.18 9.59 -20.71
N LEU A 413 8.47 8.78 -19.69
CA LEU A 413 9.82 8.52 -19.20
C LEU A 413 10.63 7.70 -20.22
N ARG A 414 9.99 6.69 -20.83
CA ARG A 414 10.61 5.91 -21.92
C ARG A 414 11.07 6.81 -23.06
N GLU A 415 10.25 7.77 -23.49
CA GLU A 415 10.62 8.71 -24.55
C GLU A 415 11.64 9.75 -24.11
N THR A 416 11.52 10.27 -22.89
CA THR A 416 12.42 11.31 -22.35
C THR A 416 13.84 10.78 -22.16
N TYR A 417 13.99 9.51 -21.75
CA TYR A 417 15.28 8.89 -21.46
C TYR A 417 15.73 7.85 -22.49
N ASN A 418 15.01 7.70 -23.61
CA ASN A 418 15.24 6.69 -24.63
C ASN A 418 15.33 5.26 -24.05
N LEU A 419 14.37 4.90 -23.19
CA LEU A 419 14.25 3.60 -22.56
C LEU A 419 13.19 2.75 -23.27
N ARG A 420 13.30 1.43 -23.09
CA ARG A 420 12.40 0.45 -23.71
C ARG A 420 11.71 -0.42 -22.64
N PRO A 421 10.55 -1.04 -22.92
CA PRO A 421 10.05 -2.16 -22.11
C PRO A 421 11.06 -3.32 -22.09
N ALA A 422 10.78 -4.34 -21.29
CA ALA A 422 11.53 -5.60 -21.31
C ALA A 422 11.59 -6.18 -22.74
N PRO A 423 12.73 -6.73 -23.19
CA PRO A 423 12.94 -7.09 -24.60
C PRO A 423 11.90 -8.06 -25.17
N GLU A 424 11.49 -9.06 -24.37
CA GLU A 424 10.49 -10.05 -24.77
C GLU A 424 9.13 -9.40 -25.02
N PHE A 425 8.75 -8.47 -24.14
CA PHE A 425 7.50 -7.72 -24.23
C PHE A 425 7.52 -6.70 -25.37
N LEU A 426 8.65 -6.04 -25.61
CA LEU A 426 8.82 -5.14 -26.75
C LEU A 426 8.58 -5.86 -28.08
N ALA A 427 9.13 -7.07 -28.25
CA ALA A 427 8.92 -7.86 -29.46
C ALA A 427 7.43 -8.17 -29.68
N TRP A 428 6.71 -8.53 -28.61
CA TRP A 428 5.25 -8.72 -28.67
C TRP A 428 4.53 -7.41 -29.03
N ALA A 429 4.87 -6.29 -28.39
CA ALA A 429 4.22 -5.01 -28.63
C ALA A 429 4.45 -4.50 -30.07
N ILE A 430 5.62 -4.74 -30.66
CA ILE A 430 5.90 -4.47 -32.07
C ILE A 430 5.02 -5.34 -32.98
N SER A 431 4.89 -6.64 -32.67
CA SER A 431 4.03 -7.56 -33.44
C SER A 431 2.56 -7.16 -33.44
N ARG A 432 2.12 -6.43 -32.39
CA ARG A 432 0.77 -5.90 -32.23
C ARG A 432 0.60 -4.48 -32.79
N GLY A 433 1.65 -3.87 -33.33
CA GLY A 433 1.62 -2.48 -33.81
C GLY A 433 1.43 -1.44 -32.70
N ILE A 434 1.63 -1.84 -31.43
CA ILE A 434 1.63 -0.94 -30.26
C ILE A 434 2.90 -0.10 -30.28
N PHE A 435 4.02 -0.71 -30.62
CA PHE A 435 5.27 -0.01 -30.94
C PHE A 435 5.70 -0.29 -32.37
N ILE A 436 6.57 0.57 -32.88
CA ILE A 436 7.33 0.37 -34.12
C ILE A 436 8.80 0.64 -33.84
N GLU A 437 9.67 0.01 -34.60
CA GLU A 437 11.09 0.32 -34.61
C GLU A 437 11.41 1.07 -35.89
N ASP A 438 12.04 2.24 -35.77
CA ASP A 438 12.49 3.01 -36.93
C ASP A 438 13.79 2.45 -37.52
N ALA A 439 14.24 3.03 -38.64
CA ALA A 439 15.44 2.56 -39.34
C ALA A 439 16.73 2.69 -38.52
N ASP A 440 16.74 3.55 -37.51
CA ASP A 440 17.87 3.78 -36.60
C ASP A 440 17.78 2.90 -35.35
N GLY A 441 16.77 2.02 -35.28
CA GLY A 441 16.54 1.10 -34.17
C GLY A 441 15.85 1.76 -32.98
N ASN A 442 15.32 2.99 -33.08
CA ASN A 442 14.58 3.62 -31.99
C ASN A 442 13.14 3.11 -31.93
N VAL A 443 12.66 2.90 -30.70
CA VAL A 443 11.29 2.46 -30.46
C VAL A 443 10.37 3.69 -30.39
N GLN A 444 9.32 3.68 -31.19
CA GLN A 444 8.30 4.72 -31.22
C GLN A 444 6.91 4.12 -31.03
N ARG A 445 5.93 4.93 -30.62
CA ARG A 445 4.52 4.54 -30.55
C ARG A 445 4.01 4.18 -31.95
N GLY A 446 3.41 3.01 -32.08
CA GLY A 446 2.75 2.56 -33.31
C GLY A 446 1.31 3.04 -33.41
N ALA A 447 0.62 2.65 -34.49
CA ALA A 447 -0.76 3.04 -34.76
C ALA A 447 -1.78 2.51 -33.74
N ASN A 448 -1.43 1.43 -33.02
CA ASN A 448 -2.30 0.81 -32.02
C ASN A 448 -1.98 1.24 -30.58
N TRP A 449 -0.98 2.12 -30.40
CA TRP A 449 -0.63 2.59 -29.06
C TRP A 449 -1.81 3.31 -28.39
N GLY A 450 -2.15 2.90 -27.18
CA GLY A 450 -3.26 3.45 -26.39
C GLY A 450 -4.65 3.14 -26.95
N ASN A 451 -4.76 2.17 -27.89
CA ASN A 451 -6.03 1.74 -28.45
C ASN A 451 -6.45 0.36 -27.90
N PRO A 452 -7.24 0.30 -26.80
CA PRO A 452 -7.71 -0.97 -26.23
C PRO A 452 -8.59 -1.80 -27.18
N LYS A 453 -9.17 -1.20 -28.23
CA LYS A 453 -10.06 -1.89 -29.18
C LYS A 453 -9.39 -3.05 -29.92
N ILE A 454 -8.05 -3.05 -30.01
CA ILE A 454 -7.30 -4.13 -30.66
C ILE A 454 -7.45 -5.49 -29.97
N PHE A 455 -7.92 -5.51 -28.72
CA PHE A 455 -8.14 -6.73 -27.94
C PHE A 455 -9.62 -7.14 -27.87
N CYS A 456 -10.55 -6.28 -28.29
CA CYS A 456 -11.98 -6.58 -28.35
C CYS A 456 -12.35 -7.16 -29.72
N THR A 457 -11.75 -8.29 -30.08
CA THR A 457 -11.94 -8.92 -31.40
C THR A 457 -12.43 -10.36 -31.30
N ALA A 458 -13.40 -10.73 -32.12
CA ALA A 458 -13.83 -12.10 -32.34
C ALA A 458 -13.66 -12.45 -33.82
N GLU A 459 -13.07 -13.61 -34.12
CA GLU A 459 -12.74 -14.05 -35.51
C GLU A 459 -11.96 -12.99 -36.32
N GLY A 460 -11.09 -12.23 -35.64
CA GLY A 460 -10.29 -11.15 -36.24
C GLY A 460 -11.07 -9.86 -36.54
N LYS A 461 -12.31 -9.73 -36.07
CA LYS A 461 -13.13 -8.52 -36.25
C LYS A 461 -13.44 -7.86 -34.91
N PHE A 462 -13.29 -6.54 -34.88
CA PHE A 462 -13.62 -5.71 -33.72
C PHE A 462 -15.12 -5.81 -33.36
N GLN A 463 -15.39 -5.92 -32.07
CA GLN A 463 -16.71 -6.05 -31.49
C GLN A 463 -17.06 -4.79 -30.69
N GLU A 464 -17.77 -3.84 -31.30
CA GLU A 464 -18.14 -2.57 -30.64
C GLU A 464 -18.97 -2.80 -29.37
N GLY A 465 -19.91 -3.75 -29.39
CA GLY A 465 -20.73 -4.07 -28.22
C GLY A 465 -19.93 -4.65 -27.05
N GLU A 466 -18.87 -5.41 -27.33
CA GLU A 466 -17.97 -5.91 -26.28
C GLU A 466 -17.17 -4.75 -25.66
N PHE A 467 -16.59 -3.90 -26.50
CA PHE A 467 -15.84 -2.73 -26.05
C PHE A 467 -16.70 -1.81 -25.17
N GLN A 468 -17.92 -1.49 -25.62
CA GLN A 468 -18.85 -0.66 -24.86
C GLN A 468 -19.22 -1.30 -23.51
N ARG A 469 -19.52 -2.60 -23.49
CA ARG A 469 -19.84 -3.33 -22.25
C ARG A 469 -18.68 -3.32 -21.26
N LEU A 470 -17.44 -3.53 -21.74
CA LEU A 470 -16.23 -3.47 -20.91
C LEU A 470 -16.01 -2.04 -20.38
N GLN A 471 -16.19 -1.04 -21.22
CA GLN A 471 -16.10 0.36 -20.84
C GLN A 471 -17.10 0.74 -19.74
N GLU A 472 -18.37 0.37 -19.89
CA GLU A 472 -19.42 0.67 -18.90
C GLU A 472 -19.17 0.00 -17.53
N SER A 473 -18.32 -1.03 -17.50
CA SER A 473 -17.98 -1.75 -16.27
C SER A 473 -16.81 -1.16 -15.47
N VAL A 474 -16.15 -0.09 -15.95
CA VAL A 474 -15.10 0.60 -15.17
C VAL A 474 -15.67 1.89 -14.59
N PRO A 475 -15.61 2.08 -13.26
CA PRO A 475 -16.05 3.33 -12.65
C PRO A 475 -15.12 4.48 -13.03
N ALA A 476 -15.70 5.66 -13.18
CA ALA A 476 -14.98 6.93 -13.35
C ALA A 476 -13.94 6.95 -14.50
N ILE A 477 -14.33 6.42 -15.65
CA ILE A 477 -13.61 6.63 -16.92
C ILE A 477 -13.67 8.11 -17.30
N TYR A 478 -12.53 8.77 -17.33
CA TYR A 478 -12.41 10.14 -17.83
C TYR A 478 -12.24 10.21 -19.36
N GLY A 479 -11.79 9.11 -19.96
CA GLY A 479 -11.61 8.91 -21.39
C GLY A 479 -10.31 8.19 -21.73
N PHE A 480 -10.20 7.70 -22.96
CA PHE A 480 -9.04 6.96 -23.47
C PHE A 480 -8.23 7.76 -24.49
N GLU A 481 -8.64 9.01 -24.76
CA GLU A 481 -8.01 9.84 -25.78
C GLU A 481 -6.66 10.36 -25.31
N ASN A 482 -5.66 10.17 -26.17
CA ASN A 482 -4.27 10.53 -25.92
C ASN A 482 -3.81 11.69 -26.81
N ALA A 483 -2.80 12.42 -26.37
CA ALA A 483 -2.06 13.42 -27.13
C ALA A 483 -0.55 13.13 -27.01
N GLY A 484 -0.03 12.28 -27.90
CA GLY A 484 1.28 11.67 -27.73
C GLY A 484 1.29 10.70 -26.54
N ALA A 485 2.35 10.72 -25.74
CA ALA A 485 2.51 9.86 -24.54
C ALA A 485 1.63 10.30 -23.36
N ARG A 486 0.92 11.43 -23.47
CA ARG A 486 0.10 12.00 -22.38
C ARG A 486 -1.40 11.84 -22.67
N PRO A 487 -2.26 11.87 -21.64
CA PRO A 487 -3.69 12.00 -21.86
C PRO A 487 -3.99 13.27 -22.66
N SER A 488 -5.05 13.25 -23.47
CA SER A 488 -5.53 14.45 -24.15
C SER A 488 -5.92 15.54 -23.13
N ASN A 489 -5.91 16.81 -23.57
CA ASN A 489 -6.27 17.92 -22.69
C ASN A 489 -7.66 17.74 -22.03
N ARG A 490 -8.64 17.21 -22.76
CA ARG A 490 -9.99 16.94 -22.22
C ARG A 490 -9.92 15.95 -21.04
N VAL A 491 -9.25 14.81 -21.25
CA VAL A 491 -9.10 13.75 -20.24
C VAL A 491 -8.33 14.28 -19.02
N ALA A 492 -7.18 14.93 -19.24
CA ALA A 492 -6.36 15.47 -18.17
C ALA A 492 -7.09 16.53 -17.33
N ARG A 493 -7.90 17.42 -17.95
CA ARG A 493 -8.68 18.43 -17.24
C ARG A 493 -9.80 17.81 -16.41
N LEU A 494 -10.49 16.79 -16.93
CA LEU A 494 -11.55 16.10 -16.20
C LEU A 494 -11.01 15.35 -14.99
N MET A 495 -9.89 14.65 -15.16
CA MET A 495 -9.17 13.98 -14.08
C MET A 495 -8.76 14.96 -12.97
N LYS A 496 -8.07 16.06 -13.33
CA LYS A 496 -7.62 17.07 -12.36
C LYS A 496 -8.77 17.76 -11.62
N ALA A 497 -9.87 18.05 -12.32
CA ALA A 497 -11.06 18.63 -11.69
C ALA A 497 -11.67 17.69 -10.65
N ASN A 498 -11.75 16.39 -10.94
CA ASN A 498 -12.27 15.40 -10.02
C ASN A 498 -11.36 15.17 -8.81
N GLN A 499 -10.04 15.19 -9.00
CA GLN A 499 -9.09 15.16 -7.89
C GLN A 499 -9.20 16.40 -6.99
N ALA A 500 -9.47 17.58 -7.57
CA ALA A 500 -9.71 18.80 -6.80
C ALA A 500 -10.98 18.69 -5.94
N ILE A 501 -12.07 18.14 -6.50
CA ILE A 501 -13.31 17.87 -5.74
C ILE A 501 -13.05 16.88 -4.61
N GLY A 502 -12.31 15.79 -4.87
CA GLY A 502 -11.95 14.83 -3.83
C GLY A 502 -11.11 15.43 -2.71
N ARG A 503 -10.22 16.38 -3.04
CA ARG A 503 -9.43 17.11 -2.05
C ARG A 503 -10.30 18.07 -1.25
N GLU A 504 -11.25 18.74 -1.87
CA GLU A 504 -12.24 19.57 -1.17
C GLU A 504 -13.04 18.74 -0.16
N ALA A 505 -13.50 17.54 -0.55
CA ALA A 505 -14.26 16.65 0.32
C ALA A 505 -13.49 16.19 1.57
N ILE A 506 -12.16 16.00 1.48
CA ILE A 506 -11.29 15.72 2.64
C ILE A 506 -11.42 16.84 3.69
N TYR A 507 -11.40 18.09 3.25
CA TYR A 507 -11.38 19.26 4.13
C TYR A 507 -12.78 19.83 4.43
N ALA A 508 -13.83 19.20 3.91
CA ALA A 508 -15.20 19.56 4.22
C ALA A 508 -15.49 19.31 5.71
N ASP A 509 -16.20 20.26 6.31
CA ASP A 509 -16.71 20.16 7.67
C ASP A 509 -18.03 19.38 7.68
N LEU A 510 -18.21 18.59 8.73
CA LEU A 510 -19.48 17.93 8.99
C LEU A 510 -20.53 18.98 9.35
N ARG A 511 -21.64 18.96 8.62
CA ARG A 511 -22.82 19.83 8.80
C ARG A 511 -23.96 19.01 9.44
N PRO A 512 -24.17 19.07 10.77
CA PRO A 512 -25.18 18.23 11.44
C PRO A 512 -26.61 18.45 10.94
N ALA A 513 -26.93 19.66 10.49
CA ALA A 513 -28.25 20.01 9.94
C ALA A 513 -28.62 19.21 8.67
N GLU A 514 -27.65 18.60 7.99
CA GLU A 514 -27.88 17.80 6.78
C GLU A 514 -28.00 16.30 7.05
N ILE A 515 -27.82 15.84 8.30
CA ILE A 515 -27.80 14.40 8.65
C ILE A 515 -29.23 13.82 8.84
N GLY A 516 -30.25 14.69 8.88
CA GLY A 516 -31.66 14.33 9.01
C GLY A 516 -32.24 14.63 10.40
N ASP A 517 -33.53 14.34 10.58
CA ASP A 517 -34.31 14.73 11.78
C ASP A 517 -34.19 13.74 12.96
N ILE A 518 -33.26 12.79 12.92
CA ILE A 518 -33.07 11.78 13.97
C ILE A 518 -32.27 12.39 15.12
N ALA A 519 -32.73 12.21 16.36
CA ALA A 519 -32.06 12.75 17.54
C ALA A 519 -30.70 12.07 17.79
N LEU A 520 -29.60 12.78 17.54
CA LEU A 520 -28.24 12.30 17.74
C LEU A 520 -27.66 12.74 19.10
N ARG A 521 -26.87 11.86 19.72
CA ARG A 521 -26.01 12.20 20.86
C ARG A 521 -24.63 12.60 20.35
N GLU A 522 -24.25 13.86 20.54
CA GLU A 522 -22.92 14.32 20.14
C GLU A 522 -21.86 13.90 21.17
N LEU A 523 -20.78 13.29 20.69
CA LEU A 523 -19.57 12.97 21.45
C LEU A 523 -18.33 13.54 20.73
N HIS A 524 -17.28 13.82 21.50
CA HIS A 524 -16.02 14.34 20.96
C HIS A 524 -14.89 13.32 21.13
N THR A 525 -14.08 13.17 20.08
CA THR A 525 -12.82 12.44 20.13
C THR A 525 -11.73 13.27 20.79
N ALA A 526 -10.53 12.71 20.97
CA ALA A 526 -9.38 13.47 21.46
C ALA A 526 -8.83 14.46 20.42
N ALA A 527 -9.23 14.36 19.14
CA ALA A 527 -8.87 15.32 18.11
C ALA A 527 -9.71 16.60 18.24
N ASN A 528 -9.06 17.77 18.40
CA ASN A 528 -9.75 19.04 18.60
C ASN A 528 -10.16 19.72 17.31
N ASN A 529 -9.51 19.36 16.20
CA ASN A 529 -9.72 19.98 14.89
C ASN A 529 -9.34 19.02 13.75
N LYS A 530 -9.75 19.37 12.53
CA LYS A 530 -9.49 18.59 11.32
C LYS A 530 -8.00 18.32 11.08
N SER A 531 -7.14 19.30 11.37
CA SER A 531 -5.69 19.15 11.17
C SER A 531 -5.13 18.06 12.09
N GLU A 532 -5.47 18.07 13.37
CA GLU A 532 -5.09 17.01 14.32
C GLU A 532 -5.62 15.65 13.87
N HIS A 533 -6.88 15.57 13.42
CA HIS A 533 -7.50 14.33 12.95
C HIS A 533 -6.83 13.72 11.72
N LEU A 534 -6.48 14.57 10.73
CA LEU A 534 -5.83 14.12 9.50
C LEU A 534 -4.38 13.73 9.75
N ASN A 535 -3.69 14.47 10.62
CA ASN A 535 -2.29 14.22 10.90
C ASN A 535 -2.08 13.15 11.96
N ASP A 536 -2.99 12.90 12.91
CA ASP A 536 -2.79 11.92 13.98
C ASP A 536 -4.02 11.00 14.12
N PRO A 537 -3.97 9.78 13.54
CA PRO A 537 -5.10 8.86 13.60
C PRO A 537 -5.40 8.38 15.03
N THR A 538 -4.45 8.45 15.96
CA THR A 538 -4.65 7.99 17.33
C THR A 538 -5.65 8.88 18.08
N LEU A 539 -5.62 10.18 17.83
CA LEU A 539 -6.52 11.15 18.46
C LEU A 539 -7.99 10.92 18.05
N GLY A 540 -8.22 10.50 16.80
CA GLY A 540 -9.56 10.14 16.33
C GLY A 540 -10.01 8.73 16.72
N ALA A 541 -9.10 7.87 17.19
CA ALA A 541 -9.39 6.51 17.61
C ALA A 541 -9.91 6.40 19.07
N ILE A 542 -9.87 7.49 19.83
CA ILE A 542 -10.28 7.51 21.24
C ILE A 542 -11.21 8.69 21.54
N LEU A 543 -12.10 8.51 22.52
CA LEU A 543 -12.92 9.60 23.06
C LEU A 543 -12.06 10.56 23.91
N ALA A 544 -12.46 11.84 23.96
CA ALA A 544 -11.87 12.78 24.90
C ALA A 544 -12.11 12.34 26.36
N ASP A 545 -11.11 12.52 27.22
CA ASP A 545 -11.19 12.18 28.65
C ASP A 545 -12.39 12.83 29.37
N SER A 546 -12.75 14.05 28.97
CA SER A 546 -13.90 14.78 29.49
C SER A 546 -15.21 14.08 29.16
N VAL A 547 -15.33 13.49 27.97
CA VAL A 547 -16.49 12.75 27.49
C VAL A 547 -16.56 11.40 28.20
N LEU A 548 -15.46 10.65 28.25
CA LEU A 548 -15.40 9.33 28.89
C LEU A 548 -15.92 9.34 30.33
N LYS A 549 -15.58 10.39 31.10
CA LYS A 549 -16.02 10.56 32.50
C LYS A 549 -17.53 10.76 32.65
N THR A 550 -18.23 11.15 31.59
CA THR A 550 -19.68 11.39 31.61
C THR A 550 -20.51 10.19 31.15
N LEU A 551 -19.89 9.26 30.42
CA LEU A 551 -20.56 8.08 29.91
C LEU A 551 -20.81 7.06 31.04
N LYS A 552 -21.90 6.31 30.90
CA LYS A 552 -22.24 5.19 31.79
C LYS A 552 -22.60 4.00 30.93
N ALA A 553 -22.44 2.80 31.48
CA ALA A 553 -22.86 1.59 30.80
C ALA A 553 -24.38 1.60 30.56
N GLU A 554 -24.77 1.37 29.31
CA GLU A 554 -26.16 1.34 28.84
C GLU A 554 -26.59 -0.07 28.43
N TYR A 555 -25.64 -0.96 28.13
CA TYR A 555 -25.88 -2.38 27.80
C TYR A 555 -26.82 -2.59 26.60
N ASN A 556 -26.73 -1.71 25.61
CA ASN A 556 -27.48 -1.84 24.35
C ASN A 556 -26.98 -3.04 23.54
N ASP A 557 -27.88 -3.69 22.80
CA ASP A 557 -27.50 -4.75 21.85
C ASP A 557 -26.68 -4.15 20.71
N VAL A 558 -27.12 -2.98 20.22
CA VAL A 558 -26.49 -2.27 19.10
C VAL A 558 -26.33 -0.79 19.43
N GLN A 559 -25.14 -0.25 19.21
CA GLN A 559 -24.86 1.19 19.21
C GLN A 559 -24.48 1.64 17.81
N ILE A 560 -25.22 2.61 17.24
CA ILE A 560 -24.87 3.23 15.96
C ILE A 560 -24.00 4.46 16.24
N VAL A 561 -22.90 4.59 15.52
CA VAL A 561 -21.97 5.72 15.57
C VAL A 561 -21.81 6.28 14.16
N ILE A 562 -21.95 7.58 14.00
CA ILE A 562 -21.80 8.30 12.73
C ILE A 562 -20.59 9.21 12.87
N SER A 563 -19.66 9.14 11.93
CA SER A 563 -18.45 9.96 11.94
C SER A 563 -18.10 10.43 10.53
N ASP A 564 -17.61 11.66 10.38
CA ASP A 564 -17.14 12.15 9.09
C ASP A 564 -15.95 11.33 8.55
N GLY A 565 -15.14 10.73 9.44
CA GLY A 565 -13.98 9.97 9.02
C GLY A 565 -13.07 10.82 8.14
N LEU A 566 -12.80 10.36 6.91
CA LEU A 566 -12.02 11.14 5.95
C LEU A 566 -12.89 11.90 4.93
N SER A 567 -14.22 11.77 4.97
CA SER A 567 -15.13 12.50 4.08
C SER A 567 -16.45 12.86 4.76
N ALA A 568 -16.62 14.13 5.11
CA ALA A 568 -17.90 14.64 5.59
C ALA A 568 -19.00 14.52 4.53
N GLU A 569 -18.65 14.71 3.26
CA GLU A 569 -19.59 14.61 2.13
C GLU A 569 -20.20 13.20 2.02
N ALA A 570 -19.45 12.15 2.36
CA ALA A 570 -20.00 10.80 2.41
C ALA A 570 -21.13 10.65 3.45
N ILE A 571 -21.02 11.36 4.57
CA ILE A 571 -22.06 11.36 5.60
C ILE A 571 -23.30 12.12 5.11
N HIS A 572 -23.11 13.29 4.50
CA HIS A 572 -24.20 14.11 3.96
C HIS A 572 -25.02 13.42 2.87
N HIS A 573 -24.36 12.64 2.00
CA HIS A 573 -25.04 11.98 0.90
C HIS A 573 -25.78 10.69 1.31
N ASN A 574 -25.27 9.96 2.31
CA ASN A 574 -25.76 8.61 2.60
C ASN A 574 -26.66 8.53 3.83
N ILE A 575 -26.30 9.19 4.93
CA ILE A 575 -26.97 8.99 6.22
C ILE A 575 -28.46 9.37 6.20
N PRO A 576 -28.90 10.46 5.55
CA PRO A 576 -30.32 10.83 5.53
C PRO A 576 -31.24 9.74 5.00
N ASN A 577 -30.74 8.93 4.06
CA ASN A 577 -31.50 7.84 3.44
C ASN A 577 -31.24 6.48 4.11
N LEU A 578 -30.03 6.26 4.62
CA LEU A 578 -29.61 4.97 5.19
C LEU A 578 -30.11 4.78 6.62
N LEU A 579 -29.94 5.79 7.48
CA LEU A 579 -30.17 5.65 8.91
C LEU A 579 -31.62 5.32 9.27
N PRO A 580 -32.66 5.93 8.64
CA PRO A 580 -34.05 5.54 8.91
C PRO A 580 -34.31 4.06 8.60
N VAL A 581 -33.84 3.57 7.45
CA VAL A 581 -34.03 2.17 7.02
C VAL A 581 -33.31 1.21 7.97
N LEU A 582 -32.09 1.54 8.39
CA LEU A 582 -31.33 0.76 9.35
C LEU A 582 -32.07 0.67 10.70
N LEU A 583 -32.52 1.81 11.24
CA LEU A 583 -33.24 1.85 12.51
C LEU A 583 -34.54 1.05 12.46
N ASP A 584 -35.32 1.17 11.37
CA ASP A 584 -36.54 0.39 11.17
C ASP A 584 -36.24 -1.11 11.09
N GLY A 585 -35.19 -1.49 10.36
CA GLY A 585 -34.72 -2.87 10.27
C GLY A 585 -34.37 -3.46 11.63
N LEU A 586 -33.56 -2.76 12.43
CA LEU A 586 -33.17 -3.19 13.78
C LEU A 586 -34.37 -3.24 14.75
N ASN A 587 -35.26 -2.24 14.71
CA ASN A 587 -36.46 -2.19 15.53
C ASN A 587 -37.43 -3.34 15.22
N SER A 588 -37.54 -3.75 13.95
CA SER A 588 -38.43 -4.83 13.53
C SER A 588 -38.11 -6.17 14.20
N ARG A 589 -36.84 -6.40 14.57
CA ARG A 589 -36.38 -7.59 15.31
C ARG A 589 -36.26 -7.37 16.82
N LYS A 590 -36.77 -6.25 17.33
CA LYS A 590 -36.84 -5.91 18.76
C LYS A 590 -35.48 -5.88 19.47
N LEU A 591 -34.42 -5.48 18.75
CA LEU A 591 -33.12 -5.22 19.38
C LEU A 591 -33.19 -3.96 20.24
N ASN A 592 -32.46 -3.94 21.36
CA ASN A 592 -32.26 -2.73 22.16
C ASN A 592 -31.19 -1.84 21.51
N ILE A 593 -31.62 -0.75 20.88
CA ILE A 593 -30.75 0.17 20.15
C ILE A 593 -30.46 1.39 21.02
N GLY A 594 -29.17 1.70 21.20
CA GLY A 594 -28.76 2.95 21.86
C GLY A 594 -29.12 4.19 21.03
N GLN A 595 -29.20 5.36 21.67
CA GLN A 595 -29.39 6.60 20.91
C GLN A 595 -28.22 6.76 19.93
N PRO A 596 -28.46 6.94 18.61
CA PRO A 596 -27.38 7.09 17.64
C PRO A 596 -26.43 8.23 18.01
N ILE A 597 -25.13 7.98 17.86
CA ILE A 597 -24.07 8.92 18.24
C ILE A 597 -23.55 9.64 16.99
N LEU A 598 -23.33 10.94 17.10
CA LEU A 598 -22.51 11.71 16.17
C LEU A 598 -21.15 11.97 16.83
N ALA A 599 -20.08 11.46 16.23
CA ALA A 599 -18.72 11.63 16.72
C ALA A 599 -17.81 12.16 15.59
N PRO A 600 -17.76 13.48 15.37
CA PRO A 600 -16.84 14.08 14.41
C PRO A 600 -15.37 13.72 14.72
N PHE A 601 -14.53 13.70 13.70
CA PHE A 601 -13.10 13.38 13.78
C PHE A 601 -12.85 11.97 14.35
N GLY A 602 -13.70 11.02 14.00
CA GLY A 602 -13.59 9.62 14.40
C GLY A 602 -12.77 8.79 13.43
N ARG A 603 -12.08 7.79 13.96
CA ARG A 603 -11.48 6.68 13.23
C ARG A 603 -12.17 5.37 13.61
N VAL A 604 -11.98 4.31 12.83
CA VAL A 604 -12.65 3.01 13.04
C VAL A 604 -12.50 2.48 14.48
N LYS A 605 -11.32 2.65 15.08
CA LYS A 605 -11.01 2.21 16.45
C LYS A 605 -11.75 2.97 17.56
N LEU A 606 -12.38 4.13 17.24
CA LEU A 606 -13.26 4.83 18.18
C LEU A 606 -14.39 3.93 18.69
N ALA A 607 -14.79 2.93 17.90
CA ALA A 607 -15.79 1.94 18.27
C ALA A 607 -15.46 1.19 19.57
N GLU A 608 -14.19 0.92 19.86
CA GLU A 608 -13.77 0.23 21.08
C GLU A 608 -13.95 1.15 22.30
N SER A 609 -13.48 2.39 22.20
CA SER A 609 -13.63 3.41 23.26
C SER A 609 -15.10 3.66 23.63
N ILE A 610 -15.98 3.73 22.63
CA ILE A 610 -17.44 3.86 22.83
C ILE A 610 -18.03 2.55 23.38
N GLY A 611 -17.64 1.42 22.79
CA GLY A 611 -18.15 0.09 23.14
C GLY A 611 -17.87 -0.28 24.59
N ASP A 612 -16.67 0.02 25.09
CA ASP A 612 -16.29 -0.22 26.47
C ASP A 612 -16.99 0.74 27.44
N ALA A 613 -17.11 2.02 27.08
CA ALA A 613 -17.77 3.00 27.94
C ALA A 613 -19.29 2.74 28.10
N LEU A 614 -19.96 2.34 27.02
CA LEU A 614 -21.40 2.07 27.02
C LEU A 614 -21.75 0.61 27.29
N ALA A 615 -20.75 -0.28 27.31
CA ALA A 615 -20.93 -1.73 27.38
C ALA A 615 -21.89 -2.29 26.31
N ALA A 616 -21.86 -1.72 25.10
CA ALA A 616 -22.66 -2.21 23.97
C ALA A 616 -22.12 -3.56 23.45
N GLN A 617 -23.00 -4.45 22.99
CA GLN A 617 -22.57 -5.75 22.43
C GLN A 617 -21.97 -5.59 21.03
N LEU A 618 -22.59 -4.77 20.19
CA LEU A 618 -22.14 -4.48 18.83
C LEU A 618 -22.16 -2.98 18.55
N ILE A 619 -21.10 -2.47 17.93
CA ILE A 619 -21.01 -1.08 17.49
C ILE A 619 -21.00 -1.07 15.97
N VAL A 620 -21.94 -0.35 15.37
CA VAL A 620 -22.00 -0.09 13.92
C VAL A 620 -21.53 1.32 13.66
N THR A 621 -20.32 1.47 13.12
CA THR A 621 -19.71 2.75 12.81
C THR A 621 -19.89 3.06 11.33
N LEU A 622 -20.74 4.04 11.03
CA LEU A 622 -20.96 4.60 9.70
C LEU A 622 -20.00 5.77 9.50
N ILE A 623 -19.00 5.59 8.64
CA ILE A 623 -17.84 6.47 8.56
C ILE A 623 -17.45 6.79 7.11
N GLY A 624 -17.20 8.07 6.83
CA GLY A 624 -16.76 8.53 5.52
C GLY A 624 -15.40 7.96 5.14
N GLU A 625 -15.32 7.36 3.96
CA GLU A 625 -14.10 6.76 3.43
C GLU A 625 -13.12 7.84 2.94
N ARG A 626 -11.88 7.41 2.66
CA ARG A 626 -10.91 8.25 1.96
C ARG A 626 -11.42 8.51 0.54
N PRO A 627 -11.61 9.77 0.10
CA PRO A 627 -12.01 10.10 -1.26
C PRO A 627 -11.01 9.56 -2.29
N GLY A 628 -11.49 8.66 -3.16
CA GLY A 628 -10.68 8.00 -4.18
C GLY A 628 -10.39 8.84 -5.43
N GLY A 629 -10.60 10.17 -5.40
CA GLY A 629 -10.20 11.08 -6.48
C GLY A 629 -11.25 11.48 -7.51
N ASP A 630 -12.54 11.21 -7.26
CA ASP A 630 -13.64 11.76 -8.04
C ASP A 630 -14.82 12.18 -7.18
N ALA A 631 -15.70 12.98 -7.77
CA ALA A 631 -16.86 13.54 -7.09
C ALA A 631 -17.80 12.48 -6.51
N LEU A 632 -18.04 11.37 -7.21
CA LEU A 632 -18.92 10.30 -6.75
C LEU A 632 -18.28 9.49 -5.63
N ALA A 633 -17.02 9.10 -5.80
CA ALA A 633 -16.25 8.34 -4.80
C ALA A 633 -15.98 9.15 -3.52
N SER A 634 -15.98 10.48 -3.61
CA SER A 634 -15.91 11.35 -2.43
C SER A 634 -17.12 11.20 -1.50
N CYS A 635 -18.24 10.70 -2.04
CA CYS A 635 -19.43 10.40 -1.27
C CYS A 635 -19.45 8.95 -0.72
N SER A 636 -18.35 8.19 -0.84
CA SER A 636 -18.28 6.80 -0.38
C SER A 636 -18.14 6.69 1.13
N MET A 637 -18.95 5.82 1.74
CA MET A 637 -18.98 5.54 3.17
C MET A 637 -18.81 4.04 3.43
N SER A 638 -18.27 3.68 4.59
CA SER A 638 -18.21 2.31 5.09
C SER A 638 -19.06 2.15 6.35
N ALA A 639 -19.54 0.93 6.58
CA ALA A 639 -20.07 0.47 7.86
C ALA A 639 -19.11 -0.56 8.48
N TYR A 640 -18.49 -0.20 9.62
CA TYR A 640 -17.66 -1.10 10.41
C TYR A 640 -18.46 -1.66 11.59
N PHE A 641 -18.34 -2.97 11.80
CA PHE A 641 -19.05 -3.69 12.85
C PHE A 641 -18.04 -4.17 13.88
N ALA A 642 -17.96 -3.52 15.04
CA ALA A 642 -17.09 -3.92 16.14
C ALA A 642 -17.88 -4.75 17.16
N TYR A 643 -17.73 -6.07 17.10
CA TYR A 643 -18.40 -7.00 18.02
C TYR A 643 -17.54 -7.22 19.26
N ARG A 644 -18.11 -6.92 20.44
CA ARG A 644 -17.41 -6.98 21.72
C ARG A 644 -17.44 -8.39 22.32
N LEU A 645 -16.27 -8.96 22.57
CA LEU A 645 -16.12 -10.32 23.10
C LEU A 645 -16.22 -10.35 24.64
N ASN A 646 -17.45 -10.21 25.16
CA ASN A 646 -17.68 -10.07 26.61
C ASN A 646 -17.70 -11.40 27.39
N ASP A 647 -17.94 -12.53 26.73
CA ASP A 647 -18.00 -13.83 27.39
C ASP A 647 -16.74 -14.66 27.10
N LYS A 648 -16.24 -15.35 28.13
CA LYS A 648 -14.99 -16.12 28.07
C LYS A 648 -15.01 -17.24 27.03
N VAL A 649 -16.19 -17.76 26.67
CA VAL A 649 -16.29 -18.86 25.70
C VAL A 649 -16.09 -18.32 24.30
N THR A 650 -16.79 -17.26 23.93
CA THR A 650 -16.65 -16.60 22.63
C THR A 650 -15.27 -15.96 22.49
N GLN A 651 -14.75 -15.32 23.53
CA GLN A 651 -13.39 -14.78 23.53
C GLN A 651 -12.35 -15.87 23.30
N LYS A 652 -12.48 -17.01 23.97
CA LYS A 652 -11.59 -18.15 23.75
C LYS A 652 -11.70 -18.68 22.32
N ALA A 653 -12.91 -18.83 21.78
CA ALA A 653 -13.10 -19.29 20.41
C ALA A 653 -12.47 -18.32 19.38
N ALA A 654 -12.60 -17.01 19.61
CA ALA A 654 -11.97 -15.99 18.78
C ALA A 654 -10.44 -16.01 18.90
N ALA A 655 -9.90 -16.19 20.11
CA ALA A 655 -8.46 -16.33 20.35
C ALA A 655 -7.89 -17.60 19.68
N ASP A 656 -8.59 -18.72 19.81
CA ASP A 656 -8.22 -19.99 19.17
C ASP A 656 -8.25 -19.88 17.63
N PHE A 657 -9.21 -19.11 17.07
CA PHE A 657 -9.32 -18.89 15.62
C PHE A 657 -8.27 -17.91 15.07
N SER A 658 -8.03 -16.80 15.77
CA SER A 658 -7.14 -15.73 15.32
C SER A 658 -5.67 -15.93 15.73
N GLY A 659 -5.40 -16.79 16.70
CA GLY A 659 -4.08 -16.89 17.34
C GLY A 659 -3.78 -15.74 18.31
N ASN A 660 -4.70 -14.79 18.52
CA ASN A 660 -4.52 -13.64 19.41
C ASN A 660 -5.23 -13.86 20.75
N ALA A 661 -4.46 -14.17 21.80
CA ALA A 661 -4.99 -14.37 23.15
C ALA A 661 -5.63 -13.12 23.78
N GLU A 662 -5.24 -11.93 23.33
CA GLU A 662 -5.69 -10.64 23.87
C GLU A 662 -6.86 -10.03 23.06
N ILE A 663 -7.45 -10.80 22.13
CA ILE A 663 -8.57 -10.34 21.32
C ILE A 663 -9.79 -10.03 22.21
N HIS A 664 -10.35 -8.83 22.04
CA HIS A 664 -11.52 -8.36 22.78
C HIS A 664 -12.60 -7.75 21.87
N TYR A 665 -12.27 -7.52 20.60
CA TYR A 665 -13.20 -7.17 19.53
C TYR A 665 -12.93 -7.97 18.26
N GLU A 666 -14.00 -8.30 17.55
CA GLU A 666 -13.93 -8.77 16.15
C GLU A 666 -14.57 -7.73 15.23
N TYR A 667 -14.05 -7.64 14.00
CA TYR A 667 -14.48 -6.64 13.04
C TYR A 667 -15.02 -7.26 11.76
N SER A 668 -16.19 -6.82 11.32
CA SER A 668 -16.64 -6.92 9.92
C SER A 668 -16.68 -5.54 9.28
N VAL A 669 -16.65 -5.48 7.95
CA VAL A 669 -16.78 -4.23 7.19
C VAL A 669 -17.71 -4.42 6.00
N LEU A 670 -18.48 -3.38 5.70
CA LEU A 670 -19.19 -3.20 4.43
C LEU A 670 -18.77 -1.85 3.87
N SER A 671 -18.01 -1.85 2.77
CA SER A 671 -17.47 -0.63 2.15
C SER A 671 -18.27 -0.20 0.93
N ASN A 672 -17.87 0.94 0.34
CA ASN A 672 -18.39 1.44 -0.93
C ASN A 672 -19.90 1.73 -0.90
N ILE A 673 -20.40 2.27 0.21
CA ILE A 673 -21.80 2.70 0.35
C ILE A 673 -21.94 4.11 -0.26
N TYR A 674 -22.47 4.17 -1.48
CA TYR A 674 -22.81 5.38 -2.23
C TYR A 674 -23.53 5.02 -3.53
N SER A 675 -23.92 6.02 -4.32
CA SER A 675 -24.66 5.80 -5.59
C SER A 675 -23.91 5.03 -6.67
N GLY A 676 -22.57 4.95 -6.60
CA GLY A 676 -21.74 4.18 -7.53
C GLY A 676 -21.27 2.82 -7.00
N GLY A 677 -21.65 2.47 -5.77
CA GLY A 677 -21.39 1.19 -5.12
C GLY A 677 -22.70 0.60 -4.60
N LEU A 678 -22.77 0.30 -3.31
CA LEU A 678 -24.01 -0.13 -2.65
C LEU A 678 -24.88 1.10 -2.30
N PRO A 679 -26.07 1.26 -2.90
CA PRO A 679 -26.91 2.42 -2.64
C PRO A 679 -27.35 2.54 -1.18
N SER A 680 -27.45 3.75 -0.65
CA SER A 680 -27.67 4.03 0.78
C SER A 680 -28.91 3.36 1.39
N ILE A 681 -30.03 3.29 0.67
CA ILE A 681 -31.25 2.62 1.11
C ILE A 681 -31.05 1.11 1.23
N GLU A 682 -30.42 0.50 0.22
CA GLU A 682 -30.12 -0.94 0.20
C GLU A 682 -29.11 -1.29 1.30
N ALA A 683 -28.08 -0.47 1.45
CA ALA A 683 -27.09 -0.59 2.50
C ALA A 683 -27.72 -0.59 3.90
N GLY A 684 -28.73 0.24 4.17
CA GLY A 684 -29.45 0.21 5.45
C GLY A 684 -30.03 -1.16 5.80
N SER A 685 -30.56 -1.87 4.79
CA SER A 685 -31.09 -3.23 4.95
C SER A 685 -30.00 -4.28 5.11
N VAL A 686 -28.94 -4.21 4.28
CA VAL A 686 -27.80 -5.13 4.35
C VAL A 686 -27.06 -5.01 5.68
N ILE A 687 -26.88 -3.79 6.19
CA ILE A 687 -26.28 -3.53 7.51
C ILE A 687 -27.13 -4.15 8.60
N ALA A 688 -28.46 -3.98 8.55
CA ALA A 688 -29.35 -4.59 9.52
C ALA A 688 -29.23 -6.13 9.49
N GLU A 689 -29.22 -6.74 8.30
CA GLU A 689 -29.01 -8.18 8.14
C GLU A 689 -27.69 -8.66 8.76
N LYS A 690 -26.58 -7.98 8.45
CA LYS A 690 -25.26 -8.31 8.99
C LYS A 690 -25.19 -8.14 10.51
N VAL A 691 -25.85 -7.13 11.08
CA VAL A 691 -26.01 -7.01 12.55
C VAL A 691 -26.65 -8.26 13.14
N PHE A 692 -27.71 -8.77 12.51
CA PHE A 692 -28.38 -9.96 13.01
C PHE A 692 -27.53 -11.21 12.90
N GLU A 693 -26.80 -11.38 11.79
CA GLU A 693 -25.86 -12.48 11.63
C GLU A 693 -24.80 -12.43 12.74
N ILE A 694 -24.17 -11.28 12.97
CA ILE A 694 -23.14 -11.12 13.99
C ILE A 694 -23.67 -11.48 15.38
N LEU A 695 -24.84 -10.96 15.75
CA LEU A 695 -25.44 -11.22 17.07
C LEU A 695 -25.92 -12.67 17.22
N GLN A 696 -26.43 -13.29 16.15
CA GLN A 696 -26.88 -14.69 16.15
C GLN A 696 -25.71 -15.66 16.30
N TYR A 697 -24.65 -15.47 15.51
CA TYR A 697 -23.47 -16.33 15.51
C TYR A 697 -22.46 -15.95 16.59
N LYS A 698 -22.65 -14.80 17.24
CA LYS A 698 -21.70 -14.22 18.22
C LYS A 698 -20.30 -14.16 17.65
N ALA A 699 -20.18 -13.68 16.42
CA ALA A 699 -18.92 -13.63 15.68
C ALA A 699 -18.94 -12.50 14.66
N ALA A 700 -17.78 -11.90 14.41
CA ALA A 700 -17.58 -11.01 13.27
C ALA A 700 -16.32 -11.41 12.47
N GLY A 701 -16.08 -10.73 11.36
CA GLY A 701 -14.95 -10.96 10.46
C GLY A 701 -14.84 -12.37 9.92
N ASN A 702 -13.61 -12.84 9.73
CA ASN A 702 -13.32 -14.16 9.16
C ASN A 702 -13.95 -15.33 9.93
N ARG A 703 -14.12 -15.18 11.26
CA ARG A 703 -14.76 -16.22 12.07
C ARG A 703 -16.25 -16.34 11.77
N LEU A 704 -16.95 -15.22 11.57
CA LEU A 704 -18.35 -15.23 11.14
C LEU A 704 -18.52 -15.93 9.79
N GLU A 705 -17.70 -15.55 8.81
CA GLU A 705 -17.77 -16.11 7.46
C GLU A 705 -17.49 -17.64 7.49
N ASN A 706 -16.53 -18.08 8.31
CA ASN A 706 -16.27 -19.50 8.52
C ASN A 706 -17.48 -20.24 9.11
N LEU A 707 -18.12 -19.70 10.16
CA LEU A 707 -19.30 -20.30 10.79
C LEU A 707 -20.49 -20.39 9.85
N MET A 708 -20.71 -19.35 9.03
CA MET A 708 -21.80 -19.31 8.05
C MET A 708 -21.63 -20.36 6.94
N GLN A 709 -20.39 -20.61 6.48
CA GLN A 709 -20.11 -21.65 5.48
C GLN A 709 -20.41 -23.07 6.00
N HIS A 710 -20.17 -23.33 7.29
CA HIS A 710 -20.35 -24.67 7.88
C HIS A 710 -21.82 -25.01 8.22
N HIS A 711 -22.75 -24.05 8.16
CA HIS A 711 -24.18 -24.29 8.33
C HIS A 711 -24.95 -24.50 7.01
N LEU A 712 -24.30 -24.35 5.86
CA LEU A 712 -24.90 -24.57 4.53
C LEU A 712 -24.76 -26.03 4.04
N ILE A 713 -24.17 -26.94 4.82
CA ILE A 713 -24.18 -28.38 4.55
C ILE A 713 -25.28 -29.01 5.40
N PRO A 714 -26.42 -29.45 4.83
CA PRO A 714 -27.43 -30.14 5.61
C PRO A 714 -26.91 -31.53 6.01
N HIS A 715 -27.07 -31.85 7.30
CA HIS A 715 -27.00 -33.22 7.83
C HIS A 715 -28.13 -34.09 7.29
#